data_AF-A0A6A6WS21-F1
#
_entry.id   AF-A0A6A6WS21-F1
#
_cell.length_a   1.000
_cell.length_b   1.000
_cell.length_c   1.000
_cell.angle_alpha   90.00
_cell.angle_beta   90.00
_cell.angle_gamma   90.00
#
_symmetry.space_group_name_H-M   'P 1'
#
loop_
_entity.id
_entity.type
_entity.pdbx_description
1 polymer ?
#
loop_
_entity_poly.entity_id
_entity_poly.type
_entity_poly.pdbx_seq_one_letter_code
_entity_poly.pdbx_strand_id
1 'polypeptide(L)'
;MAPPARARPLAKSSFSPAFSKLKTSAYIDNLRPNAPVSSSHFIRTLSWNAPGTFIATGAADRTLRIWNPEKPNVKNSTELRAPGASGAVSLERVAFHPINENELASCSTDGFVRFWDVRSKASVGEVKVGEQPFTLAWTPDGTEIVAGRKDNTLVQVDRTALKVVSEHRQNVQTNQTAFDWSGTRLFLTNGDGCVKILRYPSFEIDITLTAHTSSCFAVNMSPSGEYMAAGGGDALVSLWDTQEWICVRTLNMTEGPVKSVDFSFDGSYVVAGADDREDKKLQIAHVETGEYVHSIDIPQPAAHVAWHPCRYVLAYSADSQGLKIPNMDVQASLNPATLFSAKGLVVVVTGGGSGIGLAIASALYQNNASKIYLLGRRTAILEAGIKTLETSPSAPKSSSSVLAAISCDVTSTSSVDAAVAQITKETGYVDVLINNAGVLGPTNGTALYEAESIDQLRDTMLKDWDKWESCMAINTQSIVGVSAAFLPLLEAANTRRGWAKGKVQGTGNPRKQDTTVLKGLDIDADDDRLAHIITVASIASYMRYSIAGLAYNASKAGAAQLGKILASVFAEWGIRSNVVCPGPYPSEMTTHILAQFGTNQVPQGRMGNVNDIGGLTLFLVGKGGAYVNGTVQVSDGGRLAVFPGTY
;
A
#
# COMPACT_ATOMS: atom_id res chain seq x y z
N MET A 1 -1.88 17.07 12.28
CA MET A 1 -2.06 15.88 11.42
C MET A 1 -0.77 15.70 10.65
N ALA A 2 -0.19 14.51 10.56
CA ALA A 2 1.01 14.31 9.72
C ALA A 2 0.65 14.65 8.26
N PRO A 3 1.56 15.29 7.48
CA PRO A 3 1.28 15.58 6.08
C PRO A 3 0.95 14.27 5.33
N PRO A 4 0.01 14.28 4.37
CA PRO A 4 -0.34 13.10 3.62
C PRO A 4 0.92 12.51 2.95
N ALA A 5 1.08 11.19 3.05
CA ALA A 5 2.23 10.51 2.49
C ALA A 5 2.25 10.66 0.97
N ARG A 6 3.23 11.39 0.44
CA ARG A 6 3.46 11.51 -1.00
C ARG A 6 4.08 10.23 -1.53
N ALA A 7 3.65 9.81 -2.72
CA ALA A 7 4.29 8.71 -3.43
C ALA A 7 5.76 9.05 -3.73
N ARG A 8 6.61 8.03 -3.87
CA ARG A 8 7.98 8.23 -4.31
C ARG A 8 7.98 8.71 -5.77
N PRO A 9 8.78 9.73 -6.12
CA PRO A 9 8.98 10.11 -7.52
C PRO A 9 9.43 8.92 -8.37
N LEU A 10 8.87 8.79 -9.56
CA LEU A 10 9.23 7.79 -10.57
C LEU A 10 10.18 8.43 -11.57
N ALA A 11 11.34 7.82 -11.77
CA ALA A 11 12.24 8.20 -12.85
C ALA A 11 11.58 8.00 -14.22
N LYS A 12 12.00 8.81 -15.21
CA LYS A 12 11.50 8.81 -16.60
C LYS A 12 11.32 7.41 -17.19
N SER A 13 12.32 6.55 -17.05
CA SER A 13 12.33 5.17 -17.61
C SER A 13 11.30 4.24 -16.97
N SER A 14 10.92 4.49 -15.71
CA SER A 14 10.03 3.63 -14.93
C SER A 14 8.60 4.15 -14.88
N PHE A 15 8.38 5.40 -15.33
CA PHE A 15 7.09 6.06 -15.29
C PHE A 15 6.05 5.35 -16.15
N SER A 16 6.29 5.21 -17.45
CA SER A 16 5.31 4.62 -18.38
C SER A 16 4.90 3.19 -18.00
N PRO A 17 5.82 2.26 -17.66
CA PRO A 17 5.46 0.91 -17.22
C PRO A 17 4.68 0.85 -15.90
N ALA A 18 4.88 1.82 -15.00
CA ALA A 18 4.13 1.90 -13.75
C ALA A 18 2.76 2.54 -13.97
N PHE A 19 2.70 3.62 -14.75
CA PHE A 19 1.50 4.37 -15.06
C PHE A 19 0.52 3.58 -15.94
N SER A 20 1.03 2.76 -16.87
CA SER A 20 0.20 1.91 -17.74
C SER A 20 -0.57 0.81 -16.99
N LYS A 21 -0.14 0.47 -15.77
CA LYS A 21 -0.82 -0.53 -14.92
C LYS A 21 -2.03 0.05 -14.18
N LEU A 22 -2.21 1.37 -14.20
CA LEU A 22 -3.30 2.05 -13.50
C LEU A 22 -4.62 1.85 -14.23
N LYS A 23 -5.67 1.50 -13.48
CA LYS A 23 -7.03 1.37 -14.02
C LYS A 23 -7.73 2.71 -14.09
N THR A 24 -8.53 2.88 -15.14
CA THR A 24 -9.43 4.03 -15.33
C THR A 24 -10.81 3.72 -14.74
N SER A 25 -11.34 4.63 -13.94
CA SER A 25 -12.69 4.52 -13.38
C SER A 25 -13.57 5.62 -13.96
N ALA A 26 -14.77 5.27 -14.40
CA ALA A 26 -15.73 6.24 -14.89
C ALA A 26 -16.52 6.88 -13.73
N TYR A 27 -16.59 8.22 -13.71
CA TYR A 27 -17.38 9.00 -12.76
C TYR A 27 -18.50 9.62 -13.58
N ILE A 28 -19.71 9.13 -13.36
CA ILE A 28 -20.87 9.49 -14.17
C ILE A 28 -21.91 10.08 -13.23
N ASP A 29 -22.33 11.32 -13.50
CA ASP A 29 -23.29 12.06 -12.68
C ASP A 29 -24.69 11.41 -12.62
N ASN A 30 -25.00 10.48 -13.53
CA ASN A 30 -26.29 9.78 -13.59
C ASN A 30 -26.42 8.61 -12.61
N LEU A 31 -27.51 8.59 -11.85
CA LEU A 31 -27.88 7.49 -10.93
C LEU A 31 -28.38 6.21 -11.63
N ARG A 32 -28.77 6.29 -12.92
CA ARG A 32 -29.24 5.15 -13.73
C ARG A 32 -28.21 4.83 -14.82
N PRO A 33 -27.63 3.62 -14.84
CA PRO A 33 -26.83 3.16 -15.97
C PRO A 33 -27.74 3.18 -17.22
N ASN A 34 -27.30 3.84 -18.29
CA ASN A 34 -27.98 3.94 -19.61
C ASN A 34 -29.05 5.03 -19.81
N ALA A 35 -29.28 5.94 -18.85
CA ALA A 35 -30.06 7.15 -19.15
C ALA A 35 -29.20 8.14 -19.96
N PRO A 36 -29.71 8.76 -21.03
CA PRO A 36 -28.95 9.76 -21.79
C PRO A 36 -28.54 10.91 -20.87
N VAL A 37 -27.25 11.23 -20.87
CA VAL A 37 -26.73 12.46 -20.26
C VAL A 37 -27.29 13.62 -21.10
N SER A 38 -27.80 14.66 -20.43
CA SER A 38 -28.29 15.85 -21.15
C SER A 38 -27.17 16.40 -22.04
N SER A 39 -27.48 16.79 -23.27
CA SER A 39 -26.50 17.43 -24.17
C SER A 39 -25.96 18.77 -23.64
N SER A 40 -26.51 19.26 -22.53
CA SER A 40 -26.07 20.46 -21.81
C SER A 40 -25.11 20.19 -20.65
N HIS A 41 -24.78 18.93 -20.35
CA HIS A 41 -23.99 18.55 -19.19
C HIS A 41 -22.56 18.18 -19.62
N PHE A 42 -21.63 19.12 -19.41
CA PHE A 42 -20.19 18.91 -19.61
C PHE A 42 -19.40 19.59 -18.48
N ILE A 43 -18.28 18.97 -18.11
CA ILE A 43 -17.41 19.44 -17.02
C ILE A 43 -16.56 20.62 -17.50
N ARG A 44 -16.60 21.73 -16.76
CA ARG A 44 -15.81 22.95 -17.04
C ARG A 44 -14.56 23.09 -16.17
N THR A 45 -14.47 22.32 -15.10
CA THR A 45 -13.45 22.52 -14.08
C THR A 45 -13.29 21.28 -13.22
N LEU A 46 -12.04 21.01 -12.86
CA LEU A 46 -11.62 19.95 -11.95
C LEU A 46 -10.76 20.58 -10.86
N SER A 47 -10.92 20.15 -9.62
CA SER A 47 -10.04 20.58 -8.53
C SER A 47 -9.90 19.48 -7.49
N TRP A 48 -8.66 19.12 -7.15
CA TRP A 48 -8.35 18.21 -6.05
C TRP A 48 -8.26 18.97 -4.74
N ASN A 49 -8.72 18.37 -3.64
CA ASN A 49 -8.35 18.88 -2.33
C ASN A 49 -6.88 18.56 -2.01
N ALA A 50 -6.28 19.29 -1.07
CA ALA A 50 -4.85 19.17 -0.74
C ALA A 50 -4.34 17.72 -0.51
N PRO A 51 -5.04 16.83 0.23
CA PRO A 51 -4.59 15.45 0.39
C PRO A 51 -4.95 14.53 -0.80
N GLY A 52 -5.79 14.98 -1.74
CA GLY A 52 -6.31 14.19 -2.86
C GLY A 52 -7.37 13.15 -2.46
N THR A 53 -7.97 13.28 -1.27
CA THR A 53 -9.08 12.42 -0.82
C THR A 53 -10.40 12.76 -1.51
N PHE A 54 -10.52 13.97 -2.07
CA PHE A 54 -11.68 14.42 -2.82
C PHE A 54 -11.27 15.14 -4.10
N ILE A 55 -12.12 15.02 -5.12
CA ILE A 55 -12.06 15.85 -6.32
C ILE A 55 -13.42 16.48 -6.58
N ALA A 56 -13.42 17.76 -6.93
CA ALA A 56 -14.59 18.54 -7.26
C ALA A 56 -14.70 18.66 -8.78
N THR A 57 -15.90 18.41 -9.28
CA THR A 57 -16.28 18.64 -10.67
C THR A 57 -17.31 19.75 -10.72
N GLY A 58 -17.06 20.77 -11.53
CA GLY A 58 -18.05 21.80 -11.84
C GLY A 58 -18.56 21.66 -13.27
N ALA A 59 -19.86 21.47 -13.44
CA ALA A 59 -20.51 21.29 -14.73
C ALA A 59 -21.33 22.52 -15.17
N ALA A 60 -21.49 22.67 -16.48
CA ALA A 60 -22.20 23.79 -17.10
C ALA A 60 -23.67 23.92 -16.65
N ASP A 61 -24.29 22.81 -16.23
CA ASP A 61 -25.69 22.74 -15.79
C ASP A 61 -25.91 23.10 -14.31
N ARG A 62 -24.88 23.67 -13.66
CA ARG A 62 -24.79 24.09 -12.24
C ARG A 62 -24.44 22.98 -11.27
N THR A 63 -24.23 21.75 -11.73
CA THR A 63 -23.83 20.67 -10.82
C THR A 63 -22.40 20.91 -10.34
N LEU A 64 -22.27 21.21 -9.05
CA LEU A 64 -21.03 21.12 -8.29
C LEU A 64 -21.06 19.81 -7.52
N ARG A 65 -20.17 18.87 -7.85
CA ARG A 65 -20.12 17.57 -7.20
C ARG A 65 -18.73 17.27 -6.66
N ILE A 66 -18.71 16.70 -5.46
CA ILE A 66 -17.52 16.23 -4.78
C ILE A 66 -17.51 14.71 -4.83
N TRP A 67 -16.50 14.16 -5.47
CA TRP A 67 -16.31 12.73 -5.64
C TRP A 67 -15.30 12.21 -4.62
N ASN A 68 -15.59 11.02 -4.09
CA ASN A 68 -14.56 10.20 -3.47
C ASN A 68 -13.88 9.38 -4.59
N PRO A 69 -12.59 9.63 -4.87
CA PRO A 69 -11.83 8.89 -5.87
C PRO A 69 -11.92 7.38 -5.62
N GLU A 70 -11.90 6.90 -4.39
CA GLU A 70 -11.92 5.47 -4.13
C GLU A 70 -13.28 4.78 -4.37
N LYS A 71 -14.34 5.57 -4.51
CA LYS A 71 -15.72 5.09 -4.63
C LYS A 71 -16.42 5.78 -5.81
N PRO A 72 -16.16 5.34 -7.07
CA PRO A 72 -16.59 6.04 -8.28
C PRO A 72 -18.11 6.11 -8.49
N ASN A 73 -18.89 5.29 -7.77
CA ASN A 73 -20.33 5.33 -7.86
C ASN A 73 -20.87 6.65 -7.30
N VAL A 74 -21.69 7.36 -8.10
CA VAL A 74 -22.32 8.64 -7.76
C VAL A 74 -23.08 8.64 -6.43
N LYS A 75 -23.58 7.48 -5.98
CA LYS A 75 -24.21 7.35 -4.64
C LYS A 75 -23.26 7.68 -3.47
N ASN A 76 -21.94 7.59 -3.69
CA ASN A 76 -20.90 7.91 -2.71
C ASN A 76 -20.34 9.32 -2.88
N SER A 77 -20.92 10.13 -3.77
CA SER A 77 -20.54 11.53 -4.01
C SER A 77 -21.44 12.49 -3.22
N THR A 78 -21.00 13.73 -3.08
CA THR A 78 -21.78 14.83 -2.48
C THR A 78 -22.05 15.87 -3.55
N GLU A 79 -23.32 16.15 -3.84
CA GLU A 79 -23.72 17.25 -4.70
C GLU A 79 -24.00 18.50 -3.86
N LEU A 80 -23.40 19.63 -4.25
CA LEU A 80 -23.60 20.94 -3.63
C LEU A 80 -24.40 21.80 -4.60
N ARG A 81 -25.43 22.50 -4.10
CA ARG A 81 -26.30 23.36 -4.90
C ARG A 81 -26.36 24.77 -4.33
N ALA A 82 -26.23 25.77 -5.19
CA ALA A 82 -26.39 27.17 -4.84
C ALA A 82 -27.80 27.45 -4.28
N PRO A 83 -27.93 28.09 -3.10
CA PRO A 83 -29.21 28.54 -2.59
C PRO A 83 -29.90 29.52 -3.56
N GLY A 84 -31.21 29.37 -3.78
CA GLY A 84 -32.00 30.35 -4.53
C GLY A 84 -31.78 30.40 -6.06
N ALA A 85 -31.02 29.48 -6.64
CA ALA A 85 -30.77 29.44 -8.09
C ALA A 85 -32.00 28.97 -8.90
N SER A 86 -32.92 29.88 -9.22
CA SER A 86 -33.85 29.74 -10.35
C SER A 86 -33.10 29.93 -11.68
N GLY A 87 -33.67 29.53 -12.82
CA GLY A 87 -32.96 29.19 -14.07
C GLY A 87 -31.93 30.18 -14.64
N ALA A 88 -31.05 29.66 -15.50
CA ALA A 88 -29.96 30.30 -16.28
C ALA A 88 -28.61 30.61 -15.58
N VAL A 89 -28.42 30.24 -14.31
CA VAL A 89 -27.09 30.29 -13.68
C VAL A 89 -26.20 29.17 -14.26
N SER A 90 -24.93 29.42 -14.53
CA SER A 90 -23.94 28.40 -14.90
C SER A 90 -22.74 28.50 -13.96
N LEU A 91 -22.23 27.34 -13.53
CA LEU A 91 -21.03 27.26 -12.70
C LEU A 91 -19.80 27.36 -13.61
N GLU A 92 -18.91 28.31 -13.35
CA GLU A 92 -17.77 28.62 -14.23
C GLU A 92 -16.45 28.03 -13.72
N ARG A 93 -16.22 28.07 -12.40
CA ARG A 93 -14.99 27.54 -11.81
C ARG A 93 -15.19 27.02 -10.40
N VAL A 94 -14.36 26.04 -10.04
CA VAL A 94 -14.26 25.48 -8.69
C VAL A 94 -12.79 25.37 -8.31
N ALA A 95 -12.46 25.69 -7.06
CA ALA A 95 -11.12 25.54 -6.51
C ALA A 95 -11.21 25.14 -5.04
N PHE A 96 -10.66 23.97 -4.69
CA PHE A 96 -10.45 23.61 -3.29
C PHE A 96 -9.51 24.58 -2.60
N HIS A 97 -9.75 24.78 -1.32
CA HIS A 97 -8.86 25.52 -0.45
C HIS A 97 -7.50 24.78 -0.39
N PRO A 98 -6.35 25.48 -0.52
CA PRO A 98 -5.03 24.85 -0.64
C PRO A 98 -4.57 24.12 0.63
N ILE A 99 -5.06 24.53 1.81
CA ILE A 99 -4.74 23.91 3.11
C ILE A 99 -5.91 23.13 3.72
N ASN A 100 -7.12 23.69 3.76
CA ASN A 100 -8.30 23.05 4.35
C ASN A 100 -8.91 22.00 3.41
N GLU A 101 -8.74 20.72 3.75
CA GLU A 101 -9.15 19.59 2.91
C GLU A 101 -10.66 19.47 2.63
N ASN A 102 -11.50 20.12 3.44
CA ASN A 102 -12.95 20.00 3.39
C ASN A 102 -13.63 21.27 2.84
N GLU A 103 -12.86 22.25 2.40
CA GLU A 103 -13.37 23.55 1.97
C GLU A 103 -13.03 23.86 0.52
N LEU A 104 -13.96 24.46 -0.20
CA LEU A 104 -13.76 24.88 -1.59
C LEU A 104 -14.52 26.17 -1.90
N ALA A 105 -14.09 26.86 -2.95
CA ALA A 105 -14.77 28.00 -3.53
C ALA A 105 -15.31 27.68 -4.92
N SER A 106 -16.40 28.34 -5.30
CA SER A 106 -16.96 28.29 -6.64
C SER A 106 -17.40 29.66 -7.12
N CYS A 107 -17.30 29.93 -8.43
CA CYS A 107 -17.86 31.13 -9.05
C CYS A 107 -18.85 30.76 -10.15
N SER A 108 -19.91 31.56 -10.27
CA SER A 108 -21.01 31.31 -11.19
C SER A 108 -21.42 32.59 -11.92
N THR A 109 -22.14 32.44 -13.04
CA THR A 109 -22.60 33.57 -13.86
C THR A 109 -23.53 34.54 -13.14
N ASP A 110 -24.11 34.12 -12.01
CA ASP A 110 -24.93 34.96 -11.13
C ASP A 110 -24.13 36.00 -10.33
N GLY A 111 -22.81 36.03 -10.46
CA GLY A 111 -21.99 37.08 -9.88
C GLY A 111 -21.46 36.82 -8.47
N PHE A 112 -21.65 35.62 -7.95
CA PHE A 112 -21.21 35.27 -6.61
C PHE A 112 -19.98 34.37 -6.63
N VAL A 113 -19.08 34.62 -5.67
CA VAL A 113 -18.13 33.63 -5.16
C VAL A 113 -18.75 33.01 -3.92
N ARG A 114 -18.86 31.68 -3.91
CA ARG A 114 -19.43 30.91 -2.79
C ARG A 114 -18.38 30.00 -2.19
N PHE A 115 -18.35 29.92 -0.88
CA PHE A 115 -17.48 29.04 -0.11
C PHE A 115 -18.31 27.90 0.48
N TRP A 116 -17.78 26.69 0.43
CA TRP A 116 -18.50 25.48 0.77
C TRP A 116 -17.71 24.64 1.77
N ASP A 117 -18.41 24.00 2.71
CA ASP A 117 -17.84 22.91 3.52
C ASP A 117 -18.47 21.58 3.09
N VAL A 118 -17.61 20.65 2.68
CA VAL A 118 -18.01 19.32 2.14
C VAL A 118 -18.75 18.48 3.18
N ARG A 119 -18.44 18.63 4.47
CA ARG A 119 -19.00 17.80 5.55
C ARG A 119 -20.43 18.24 5.88
N SER A 120 -20.66 19.54 5.96
CA SER A 120 -21.96 20.18 6.18
C SER A 120 -22.85 20.15 4.94
N LYS A 121 -22.26 19.95 3.75
CA LYS A 121 -22.94 19.95 2.45
C LYS A 121 -23.67 21.27 2.17
N ALA A 122 -23.13 22.38 2.69
CA ALA A 122 -23.76 23.68 2.61
C ALA A 122 -22.76 24.78 2.21
N SER A 123 -23.32 25.87 1.69
CA SER A 123 -22.60 27.14 1.53
C SER A 123 -22.34 27.72 2.92
N VAL A 124 -21.08 27.99 3.24
CA VAL A 124 -20.63 28.58 4.50
C VAL A 124 -20.37 30.09 4.38
N GLY A 125 -20.54 30.65 3.18
CA GLY A 125 -20.44 32.08 2.94
C GLY A 125 -20.51 32.42 1.45
N GLU A 126 -21.04 33.59 1.14
CA GLU A 126 -21.20 34.07 -0.25
C GLU A 126 -20.78 35.54 -0.33
N VAL A 127 -20.07 35.89 -1.40
CA VAL A 127 -19.64 37.26 -1.68
C VAL A 127 -20.06 37.62 -3.09
N LYS A 128 -20.85 38.68 -3.23
CA LYS A 128 -21.19 39.24 -4.54
C LYS A 128 -19.97 40.02 -5.05
N VAL A 129 -19.41 39.59 -6.18
CA VAL A 129 -18.18 40.15 -6.75
C VAL A 129 -18.42 40.96 -8.03
N GLY A 130 -19.66 41.10 -8.48
CA GLY A 130 -20.03 41.78 -9.73
C GLY A 130 -20.75 40.84 -10.69
N GLU A 131 -20.72 41.09 -11.99
CA GLU A 131 -21.36 40.21 -12.99
C GLU A 131 -20.36 39.23 -13.63
N GLN A 132 -20.79 37.97 -13.83
CA GLN A 132 -20.08 36.94 -14.58
C GLN A 132 -18.58 36.71 -14.20
N PRO A 133 -18.25 36.40 -12.94
CA PRO A 133 -16.95 35.85 -12.57
C PRO A 133 -16.75 34.47 -13.19
N PHE A 134 -15.56 34.22 -13.76
CA PHE A 134 -15.27 32.96 -14.44
C PHE A 134 -13.87 32.40 -14.22
N THR A 135 -12.99 33.12 -13.51
CA THR A 135 -11.70 32.60 -13.02
C THR A 135 -11.65 32.70 -11.50
N LEU A 136 -10.90 31.80 -10.86
CA LEU A 136 -10.67 31.78 -9.42
C LEU A 136 -9.23 31.36 -9.14
N ALA A 137 -8.55 32.07 -8.25
CA ALA A 137 -7.23 31.68 -7.74
C ALA A 137 -7.15 31.96 -6.23
N TRP A 138 -6.90 30.92 -5.44
CA TRP A 138 -6.62 31.05 -4.01
C TRP A 138 -5.19 31.55 -3.79
N THR A 139 -4.99 32.42 -2.81
CA THR A 139 -3.65 32.62 -2.25
C THR A 139 -3.16 31.31 -1.63
N PRO A 140 -1.84 31.01 -1.66
CA PRO A 140 -1.32 29.73 -1.16
C PRO A 140 -1.63 29.44 0.31
N ASP A 141 -1.78 30.50 1.12
CA ASP A 141 -2.18 30.43 2.53
C ASP A 141 -3.70 30.22 2.72
N GLY A 142 -4.50 30.38 1.66
CA GLY A 142 -5.95 30.24 1.63
C GLY A 142 -6.72 31.35 2.34
N THR A 143 -6.08 32.47 2.66
CA THR A 143 -6.73 33.60 3.35
C THR A 143 -7.58 34.44 2.41
N GLU A 144 -7.22 34.49 1.13
CA GLU A 144 -7.88 35.31 0.11
C GLU A 144 -8.07 34.55 -1.20
N ILE A 145 -9.02 35.02 -2.02
CA ILE A 145 -9.26 34.50 -3.36
C ILE A 145 -9.42 35.66 -4.34
N VAL A 146 -8.82 35.52 -5.52
CA VAL A 146 -8.99 36.48 -6.63
C VAL A 146 -9.96 35.89 -7.64
N ALA A 147 -11.06 36.59 -7.88
CA ALA A 147 -12.05 36.26 -8.90
C ALA A 147 -11.90 37.18 -10.12
N GLY A 148 -11.76 36.60 -11.31
CA GLY A 148 -11.73 37.35 -12.58
C GLY A 148 -13.10 37.40 -13.23
N ARG A 149 -13.56 38.61 -13.59
CA ARG A 149 -14.83 38.86 -14.29
C ARG A 149 -14.63 38.99 -15.80
N LYS A 150 -15.69 38.75 -16.57
CA LYS A 150 -15.69 38.97 -18.03
C LYS A 150 -15.52 40.41 -18.48
N ASP A 151 -15.73 41.38 -17.58
CA ASP A 151 -15.45 42.81 -17.82
C ASP A 151 -13.97 43.19 -17.60
N ASN A 152 -13.09 42.19 -17.47
CA ASN A 152 -11.65 42.29 -17.24
C ASN A 152 -11.29 42.84 -15.85
N THR A 153 -12.18 42.75 -14.86
CA THR A 153 -11.88 43.15 -13.49
C THR A 153 -11.45 41.96 -12.64
N LEU A 154 -10.32 42.10 -11.94
CA LEU A 154 -9.90 41.20 -10.88
C LEU A 154 -10.45 41.70 -9.55
N VAL A 155 -11.12 40.82 -8.82
CA VAL A 155 -11.77 41.15 -7.54
C VAL A 155 -11.11 40.33 -6.44
N GLN A 156 -10.47 41.02 -5.49
CA GLN A 156 -9.88 40.41 -4.31
C GLN A 156 -10.97 40.21 -3.25
N VAL A 157 -11.08 38.99 -2.74
CA VAL A 157 -12.08 38.61 -1.72
C VAL A 157 -11.36 38.03 -0.51
N ASP A 158 -11.63 38.60 0.65
CA ASP A 158 -11.17 38.06 1.94
C ASP A 158 -12.10 36.91 2.35
N ARG A 159 -11.51 35.73 2.58
CA ARG A 159 -12.28 34.54 2.93
C ARG A 159 -12.95 34.65 4.30
N THR A 160 -12.25 35.18 5.30
CA THR A 160 -12.71 35.21 6.69
C THR A 160 -13.76 36.29 6.89
N ALA A 161 -13.51 37.48 6.34
CA ALA A 161 -14.42 38.62 6.42
C ALA A 161 -15.59 38.53 5.43
N LEU A 162 -15.54 37.62 4.45
CA LEU A 162 -16.57 37.43 3.42
C LEU A 162 -16.94 38.73 2.72
N LYS A 163 -15.94 39.48 2.28
CA LYS A 163 -16.12 40.79 1.63
C LYS A 163 -15.13 41.00 0.50
N VAL A 164 -15.53 41.84 -0.45
CA VAL A 164 -14.61 42.40 -1.45
C VAL A 164 -13.63 43.34 -0.75
N VAL A 165 -12.34 43.13 -1.01
CA VAL A 165 -11.24 43.96 -0.49
C VAL A 165 -10.89 45.06 -1.48
N SER A 166 -10.72 44.70 -2.76
CA SER A 166 -10.34 45.62 -3.82
C SER A 166 -10.76 45.11 -5.21
N GLU A 167 -10.87 46.03 -6.18
CA GLU A 167 -11.16 45.73 -7.59
C GLU A 167 -10.10 46.38 -8.49
N HIS A 168 -9.60 45.62 -9.46
CA HIS A 168 -8.51 46.04 -10.35
C HIS A 168 -8.83 45.72 -11.80
N ARG A 169 -9.10 46.76 -12.61
CA ARG A 169 -9.46 46.61 -14.02
C ARG A 169 -8.21 46.38 -14.89
N GLN A 170 -8.28 45.35 -15.72
CA GLN A 170 -7.25 45.01 -16.69
C GLN A 170 -7.60 45.55 -18.09
N ASN A 171 -6.57 45.83 -18.88
CA ASN A 171 -6.72 46.36 -20.24
C ASN A 171 -7.13 45.29 -21.26
N VAL A 172 -6.85 44.02 -20.96
CA VAL A 172 -7.07 42.87 -21.85
C VAL A 172 -7.84 41.80 -21.09
N GLN A 173 -8.62 41.00 -21.82
CA GLN A 173 -9.36 39.89 -21.24
C GLN A 173 -8.45 38.86 -20.60
N THR A 174 -8.75 38.54 -19.34
CA THR A 174 -8.07 37.52 -18.53
C THR A 174 -8.76 36.18 -18.63
N ASN A 175 -8.08 35.12 -19.11
CA ASN A 175 -8.69 33.81 -19.29
C ASN A 175 -8.52 32.87 -18.09
N GLN A 176 -7.41 32.98 -17.36
CA GLN A 176 -7.10 32.21 -16.16
C GLN A 176 -6.13 32.97 -15.26
N THR A 177 -6.23 32.71 -13.96
CA THR A 177 -5.34 33.22 -12.93
C THR A 177 -4.78 32.08 -12.09
N ALA A 178 -3.53 32.19 -11.65
CA ALA A 178 -2.89 31.25 -10.72
C ALA A 178 -1.84 31.99 -9.88
N PHE A 179 -1.74 31.67 -8.59
CA PHE A 179 -0.71 32.25 -7.72
C PHE A 179 0.61 31.49 -7.82
N ASP A 180 1.70 32.19 -7.57
CA ASP A 180 2.96 31.55 -7.22
C ASP A 180 2.89 31.00 -5.78
N TRP A 181 3.79 30.07 -5.42
CA TRP A 181 3.77 29.46 -4.08
C TRP A 181 4.10 30.42 -2.94
N SER A 182 4.75 31.56 -3.22
CA SER A 182 4.99 32.58 -2.20
C SER A 182 3.76 33.44 -1.89
N GLY A 183 2.78 33.47 -2.80
CA GLY A 183 1.60 34.34 -2.70
C GLY A 183 1.89 35.80 -3.04
N THR A 184 3.11 36.12 -3.49
CA THR A 184 3.51 37.49 -3.84
C THR A 184 3.29 37.81 -5.31
N ARG A 185 3.07 36.80 -6.16
CA ARG A 185 2.86 36.97 -7.60
C ARG A 185 1.61 36.24 -8.08
N LEU A 186 0.86 36.91 -8.95
CA LEU A 186 -0.30 36.37 -9.64
C LEU A 186 0.00 36.25 -11.13
N PHE A 187 -0.06 35.04 -11.66
CA PHE A 187 -0.01 34.76 -13.10
C PHE A 187 -1.39 34.97 -13.70
N LEU A 188 -1.42 35.60 -14.87
CA LEU A 188 -2.63 36.02 -15.53
C LEU A 188 -2.49 35.82 -17.05
N THR A 189 -3.32 34.94 -17.62
CA THR A 189 -3.31 34.68 -19.07
C THR A 189 -4.25 35.63 -19.80
N ASN A 190 -3.84 36.10 -20.97
CA ASN A 190 -4.58 37.08 -21.74
C ASN A 190 -5.03 36.60 -23.12
N GLY A 191 -6.04 37.28 -23.67
CA GLY A 191 -6.49 37.11 -25.05
C GLY A 191 -5.50 37.55 -26.14
N ASP A 192 -4.41 38.24 -25.78
CA ASP A 192 -3.32 38.63 -26.70
C ASP A 192 -2.19 37.59 -26.78
N GLY A 193 -2.34 36.44 -26.12
CA GLY A 193 -1.33 35.39 -26.07
C GLY A 193 -0.23 35.58 -25.03
N CYS A 194 -0.31 36.65 -24.22
CA CYS A 194 0.65 36.89 -23.15
C CYS A 194 0.25 36.22 -21.83
N VAL A 195 1.24 35.93 -21.00
CA VAL A 195 1.10 35.72 -19.56
C VAL A 195 1.68 36.92 -18.84
N LYS A 196 0.86 37.64 -18.06
CA LYS A 196 1.30 38.73 -17.20
C LYS A 196 1.51 38.22 -15.78
N ILE A 197 2.60 38.65 -15.16
CA ILE A 197 2.93 38.38 -13.76
C ILE A 197 2.72 39.67 -13.00
N LEU A 198 1.77 39.68 -12.07
CA LEU A 198 1.42 40.84 -11.27
C LEU A 198 1.98 40.69 -9.85
N ARG A 199 2.43 41.78 -9.24
CA ARG A 199 2.77 41.82 -7.80
C ARG A 199 1.50 41.89 -6.96
N TYR A 200 1.30 40.93 -6.09
CA TYR A 200 0.18 40.88 -5.16
C TYR A 200 0.57 41.51 -3.81
N PRO A 201 -0.29 42.34 -3.17
CA PRO A 201 -1.68 42.67 -3.52
C PRO A 201 -1.86 43.95 -4.37
N SER A 202 -0.78 44.53 -4.90
CA SER A 202 -0.84 45.79 -5.66
C SER A 202 -1.47 45.68 -7.05
N PHE A 203 -1.44 44.49 -7.65
CA PHE A 203 -1.79 44.19 -9.04
C PHE A 203 -0.96 44.96 -10.10
N GLU A 204 0.19 45.52 -9.72
CA GLU A 204 1.14 46.11 -10.66
C GLU A 204 1.81 45.02 -11.52
N ILE A 205 1.98 45.31 -12.82
CA ILE A 205 2.65 44.39 -13.75
C ILE A 205 4.15 44.36 -13.44
N ASP A 206 4.65 43.18 -13.06
CA ASP A 206 6.08 42.90 -12.87
C ASP A 206 6.72 42.47 -14.19
N ILE A 207 6.13 41.47 -14.85
CA ILE A 207 6.69 40.82 -16.05
C ILE A 207 5.56 40.55 -17.05
N THR A 208 5.85 40.71 -18.35
CA THR A 208 4.96 40.29 -19.45
C THR A 208 5.69 39.29 -20.33
N LEU A 209 5.17 38.07 -20.40
CA LEU A 209 5.70 36.98 -21.21
C LEU A 209 4.86 36.83 -22.47
N THR A 210 5.45 37.02 -23.64
CA THR A 210 4.80 36.77 -24.94
C THR A 210 4.85 35.27 -25.25
N ALA A 211 3.95 34.51 -24.62
CA ALA A 211 4.02 33.04 -24.61
C ALA A 211 3.49 32.38 -25.88
N HIS A 212 2.44 32.93 -26.48
CA HIS A 212 1.71 32.31 -27.58
C HIS A 212 1.34 33.34 -28.65
N THR A 213 1.17 32.88 -29.89
CA THR A 213 0.72 33.74 -31.02
C THR A 213 -0.79 33.92 -31.08
N SER A 214 -1.52 33.19 -30.23
CA SER A 214 -2.97 33.23 -30.05
C SER A 214 -3.30 33.31 -28.56
N SER A 215 -4.56 33.57 -28.20
CA SER A 215 -5.03 33.67 -26.81
C SER A 215 -4.43 32.61 -25.89
N CYS A 216 -3.86 33.03 -24.77
CA CYS A 216 -3.40 32.12 -23.73
C CYS A 216 -4.58 31.79 -22.81
N PHE A 217 -4.87 30.50 -22.62
CA PHE A 217 -6.06 30.05 -21.89
C PHE A 217 -5.73 29.44 -20.53
N ALA A 218 -4.60 28.74 -20.40
CA ALA A 218 -4.24 27.99 -19.20
C ALA A 218 -2.88 28.43 -18.66
N VAL A 219 -2.74 28.47 -17.34
CA VAL A 219 -1.45 28.68 -16.67
C VAL A 219 -1.43 27.92 -15.36
N ASN A 220 -0.31 27.31 -15.03
CA ASN A 220 -0.10 26.66 -13.75
C ASN A 220 1.38 26.62 -13.36
N MET A 221 1.66 26.54 -12.07
CA MET A 221 3.02 26.44 -11.51
C MET A 221 3.32 25.00 -11.12
N SER A 222 4.54 24.54 -11.41
CA SER A 222 5.03 23.25 -10.92
C SER A 222 5.07 23.23 -9.39
N PRO A 223 4.80 22.10 -8.72
CA PRO A 223 4.88 22.01 -7.25
C PRO A 223 6.27 22.28 -6.65
N SER A 224 7.35 22.13 -7.43
CA SER A 224 8.70 22.55 -7.01
C SER A 224 8.89 24.07 -7.07
N GLY A 225 8.05 24.75 -7.87
CA GLY A 225 8.13 26.17 -8.13
C GLY A 225 9.18 26.58 -9.15
N GLU A 226 9.90 25.63 -9.74
CA GLU A 226 10.98 25.88 -10.70
C GLU A 226 10.47 26.24 -12.09
N TYR A 227 9.32 25.67 -12.47
CA TYR A 227 8.71 25.89 -13.78
C TYR A 227 7.27 26.43 -13.67
N MET A 228 6.89 27.22 -14.67
CA MET A 228 5.51 27.60 -14.97
C MET A 228 5.14 27.10 -16.38
N ALA A 229 3.98 26.48 -16.53
CA ALA A 229 3.44 26.10 -17.84
C ALA A 229 2.33 27.05 -18.27
N ALA A 230 2.32 27.43 -19.54
CA ALA A 230 1.25 28.19 -20.16
C ALA A 230 0.73 27.46 -21.41
N GLY A 231 -0.58 27.44 -21.60
CA GLY A 231 -1.26 26.77 -22.72
C GLY A 231 -1.98 27.77 -23.62
N GLY A 232 -1.71 27.70 -24.93
CA GLY A 232 -2.20 28.64 -25.93
C GLY A 232 -3.31 28.10 -26.83
N GLY A 233 -3.98 29.02 -27.51
CA GLY A 233 -4.90 28.74 -28.61
C GLY A 233 -4.21 28.33 -29.91
N ASP A 234 -2.88 28.35 -29.94
CA ASP A 234 -2.01 27.85 -31.00
C ASP A 234 -1.66 26.35 -30.81
N ALA A 235 -2.36 25.66 -29.90
CA ALA A 235 -2.19 24.25 -29.55
C ALA A 235 -0.86 23.89 -28.86
N LEU A 236 -0.10 24.90 -28.42
CA LEU A 236 1.19 24.70 -27.78
C LEU A 236 1.11 24.87 -26.26
N VAL A 237 2.01 24.17 -25.57
CA VAL A 237 2.33 24.40 -24.16
C VAL A 237 3.74 24.98 -24.07
N SER A 238 3.90 26.17 -23.51
CA SER A 238 5.21 26.76 -23.23
C SER A 238 5.60 26.55 -21.77
N LEU A 239 6.83 26.09 -21.52
CA LEU A 239 7.41 25.91 -20.19
C LEU A 239 8.42 27.01 -19.93
N TRP A 240 8.28 27.67 -18.80
CA TRP A 240 9.07 28.84 -18.40
C TRP A 240 9.80 28.56 -17.10
N ASP A 241 11.09 28.88 -17.06
CA ASP A 241 11.87 28.90 -15.82
C ASP A 241 11.41 30.09 -14.95
N THR A 242 11.22 29.89 -13.65
CA THR A 242 10.68 30.94 -12.76
C THR A 242 11.75 31.81 -12.10
N GLN A 243 13.03 31.45 -12.24
CA GLN A 243 14.17 32.26 -11.79
C GLN A 243 14.53 33.31 -12.84
N GLU A 244 14.65 32.88 -14.10
CA GLU A 244 15.09 33.72 -15.21
C GLU A 244 13.95 34.18 -16.12
N TRP A 245 12.75 33.58 -16.01
CA TRP A 245 11.58 33.89 -16.85
C TRP A 245 11.85 33.74 -18.35
N ILE A 246 12.61 32.71 -18.71
CA ILE A 246 12.85 32.30 -20.10
C ILE A 246 12.01 31.09 -20.47
N CYS A 247 11.55 31.05 -21.72
CA CYS A 247 10.87 29.88 -22.27
C CYS A 247 11.92 28.79 -22.53
N VAL A 248 11.96 27.78 -21.67
CA VAL A 248 12.92 26.67 -21.77
C VAL A 248 12.49 25.65 -22.81
N ARG A 249 11.17 25.46 -22.99
CA ARG A 249 10.61 24.45 -23.92
C ARG A 249 9.25 24.87 -24.45
N THR A 250 8.93 24.36 -25.63
CA THR A 250 7.60 24.40 -26.23
C THR A 250 7.21 22.98 -26.62
N LEU A 251 6.06 22.51 -26.12
CA LEU A 251 5.58 21.16 -26.29
C LEU A 251 4.32 21.18 -27.15
N ASN A 252 4.31 20.39 -28.24
CA ASN A 252 3.10 20.14 -29.03
C ASN A 252 2.38 18.92 -28.46
N MET A 253 1.56 19.13 -27.43
CA MET A 253 0.93 18.02 -26.68
C MET A 253 -0.46 17.66 -27.21
N THR A 254 -1.07 18.52 -28.02
CA THR A 254 -2.46 18.47 -28.47
C THR A 254 -2.55 19.18 -29.83
N GLU A 255 -3.48 18.81 -30.71
CA GLU A 255 -3.67 19.55 -31.99
C GLU A 255 -4.75 20.64 -31.91
N GLY A 256 -5.48 20.73 -30.78
CA GLY A 256 -6.47 21.77 -30.49
C GLY A 256 -6.04 22.80 -29.44
N PRO A 257 -6.83 23.87 -29.22
CA PRO A 257 -6.55 24.89 -28.20
C PRO A 257 -6.40 24.29 -26.80
N VAL A 258 -5.27 24.57 -26.14
CA VAL A 258 -4.98 24.07 -24.79
C VAL A 258 -5.88 24.81 -23.78
N LYS A 259 -6.79 24.08 -23.13
CA LYS A 259 -7.75 24.63 -22.16
C LYS A 259 -7.32 24.42 -20.71
N SER A 260 -6.42 23.49 -20.45
CA SER A 260 -5.85 23.27 -19.12
C SER A 260 -4.44 22.69 -19.21
N VAL A 261 -3.63 22.98 -18.20
CA VAL A 261 -2.29 22.41 -18.04
C VAL A 261 -2.04 22.13 -16.57
N ASP A 262 -1.41 21.00 -16.27
CA ASP A 262 -1.10 20.64 -14.89
C ASP A 262 0.17 19.79 -14.77
N PHE A 263 0.79 19.86 -13.59
CA PHE A 263 2.03 19.16 -13.26
C PHE A 263 1.77 18.00 -12.30
N SER A 264 2.55 16.93 -12.42
CA SER A 264 2.58 15.88 -11.40
C SER A 264 3.03 16.45 -10.05
N PHE A 265 2.64 15.82 -8.94
CA PHE A 265 2.88 16.31 -7.58
C PHE A 265 4.37 16.55 -7.23
N ASP A 266 5.28 15.91 -7.95
CA ASP A 266 6.72 16.04 -7.82
C ASP A 266 7.35 17.01 -8.82
N GLY A 267 6.56 17.58 -9.74
CA GLY A 267 7.00 18.50 -10.78
C GLY A 267 7.66 17.85 -12.01
N SER A 268 7.86 16.53 -12.02
CA SER A 268 8.63 15.85 -13.07
C SER A 268 7.90 15.71 -14.41
N TYR A 269 6.56 15.70 -14.41
CA TYR A 269 5.75 15.47 -15.59
C TYR A 269 4.66 16.54 -15.76
N VAL A 270 4.33 16.84 -17.01
CA VAL A 270 3.28 17.79 -17.39
C VAL A 270 2.29 17.13 -18.33
N VAL A 271 1.04 17.56 -18.26
CA VAL A 271 -0.07 17.14 -19.14
C VAL A 271 -0.90 18.36 -19.52
N ALA A 272 -1.48 18.33 -20.71
CA ALA A 272 -2.37 19.37 -21.22
C ALA A 272 -3.69 18.77 -21.69
N GLY A 273 -4.78 19.49 -21.42
CA GLY A 273 -6.12 19.17 -21.91
C GLY A 273 -6.54 20.13 -23.02
N ALA A 274 -7.14 19.58 -24.07
CA ALA A 274 -7.69 20.32 -25.20
C ALA A 274 -9.07 19.76 -25.61
N ASP A 275 -9.88 20.61 -26.25
CA ASP A 275 -11.12 20.19 -26.90
C ASP A 275 -10.84 19.89 -28.38
N ASP A 276 -10.03 18.86 -28.60
CA ASP A 276 -9.61 18.40 -29.92
C ASP A 276 -10.40 17.15 -30.33
N ARG A 277 -11.21 17.28 -31.38
CA ARG A 277 -12.05 16.19 -31.89
C ARG A 277 -11.29 15.22 -32.80
N GLU A 278 -10.11 15.61 -33.26
CA GLU A 278 -9.30 14.85 -34.21
C GLU A 278 -8.28 13.97 -33.50
N ASP A 279 -7.53 14.51 -32.52
CA ASP A 279 -6.64 13.71 -31.67
C ASP A 279 -7.28 13.29 -30.34
N LYS A 280 -7.56 12.00 -30.25
CA LYS A 280 -8.22 11.35 -29.10
C LYS A 280 -7.20 10.83 -28.09
N LYS A 281 -6.20 11.64 -27.76
CA LYS A 281 -5.11 11.25 -26.86
C LYS A 281 -4.75 12.35 -25.87
N LEU A 282 -4.38 11.96 -24.65
CA LEU A 282 -3.66 12.82 -23.72
C LEU A 282 -2.18 12.42 -23.70
N GLN A 283 -1.31 13.35 -24.09
CA GLN A 283 0.13 13.18 -24.01
C GLN A 283 0.65 13.60 -22.63
N ILE A 284 1.60 12.84 -22.07
CA ILE A 284 2.34 13.20 -20.85
C ILE A 284 3.81 13.35 -21.23
N ALA A 285 4.39 14.50 -20.90
CA ALA A 285 5.78 14.81 -21.17
C ALA A 285 6.59 14.96 -19.88
N HIS A 286 7.88 14.60 -19.94
CA HIS A 286 8.83 14.86 -18.85
C HIS A 286 9.31 16.30 -18.91
N VAL A 287 9.16 17.05 -17.82
CA VAL A 287 9.38 18.51 -17.77
C VAL A 287 10.82 18.86 -18.14
N GLU A 288 11.81 18.24 -17.49
CA GLU A 288 13.22 18.62 -17.72
C GLU A 288 13.72 18.27 -19.11
N THR A 289 13.19 17.24 -19.77
CA THR A 289 13.73 16.73 -21.05
C THR A 289 12.88 17.11 -22.25
N GLY A 290 11.59 17.38 -22.05
CA GLY A 290 10.61 17.61 -23.11
C GLY A 290 10.17 16.34 -23.84
N GLU A 291 10.65 15.16 -23.43
CA GLU A 291 10.26 13.90 -24.07
C GLU A 291 8.84 13.48 -23.68
N TYR A 292 8.07 13.02 -24.67
CA TYR A 292 6.78 12.38 -24.46
C TYR A 292 6.99 10.98 -23.88
N VAL A 293 6.55 10.76 -22.64
CA VAL A 293 6.83 9.53 -21.90
C VAL A 293 5.66 8.55 -21.88
N HIS A 294 4.43 9.04 -22.04
CA HIS A 294 3.23 8.22 -22.01
C HIS A 294 2.09 8.89 -22.78
N SER A 295 1.20 8.08 -23.36
CA SER A 295 0.00 8.53 -24.05
C SER A 295 -1.19 7.76 -23.50
N ILE A 296 -2.30 8.46 -23.28
CA ILE A 296 -3.57 7.87 -22.85
C ILE A 296 -4.56 8.03 -23.98
N ASP A 297 -5.05 6.92 -24.54
CA ASP A 297 -6.17 6.96 -25.48
C ASP A 297 -7.46 7.30 -24.74
N ILE A 298 -8.17 8.34 -25.19
CA ILE A 298 -9.42 8.82 -24.61
C ILE A 298 -10.55 8.67 -25.64
N PRO A 299 -11.76 8.23 -25.26
CA PRO A 299 -12.85 8.02 -26.22
C PRO A 299 -13.43 9.34 -26.77
N GLN A 300 -13.28 10.42 -26.00
CA GLN A 300 -13.75 11.77 -26.27
C GLN A 300 -12.68 12.79 -25.86
N PRO A 301 -12.67 14.01 -26.43
CA PRO A 301 -11.71 15.06 -26.09
C PRO A 301 -11.78 15.42 -24.59
N ALA A 302 -10.64 15.81 -24.03
CA ALA A 302 -10.54 16.15 -22.62
C ALA A 302 -9.97 17.56 -22.41
N ALA A 303 -10.86 18.54 -22.30
CA ALA A 303 -10.49 19.95 -22.12
C ALA A 303 -9.85 20.26 -20.76
N HIS A 304 -10.23 19.53 -19.70
CA HIS A 304 -9.76 19.76 -18.33
C HIS A 304 -8.99 18.56 -17.81
N VAL A 305 -7.77 18.78 -17.34
CA VAL A 305 -6.90 17.78 -16.70
C VAL A 305 -6.46 18.26 -15.32
N ALA A 306 -6.26 17.34 -14.37
CA ALA A 306 -5.71 17.64 -13.06
C ALA A 306 -4.99 16.43 -12.44
N TRP A 307 -3.70 16.57 -12.13
CA TRP A 307 -2.92 15.60 -11.39
C TRP A 307 -3.35 15.56 -9.93
N HIS A 308 -3.29 14.36 -9.34
CA HIS A 308 -3.47 14.22 -7.90
C HIS A 308 -2.27 14.81 -7.15
N PRO A 309 -2.49 15.53 -6.04
CA PRO A 309 -1.45 16.27 -5.32
C PRO A 309 -0.40 15.42 -4.58
N CYS A 310 -0.47 14.09 -4.66
CA CYS A 310 0.38 13.19 -3.87
C CYS A 310 0.76 11.89 -4.59
N ARG A 311 0.20 11.61 -5.78
CA ARG A 311 0.35 10.33 -6.48
C ARG A 311 0.32 10.55 -8.00
N TYR A 312 0.90 9.63 -8.77
CA TYR A 312 0.78 9.64 -10.24
C TYR A 312 -0.60 9.16 -10.67
N VAL A 313 -1.56 10.07 -10.59
CA VAL A 313 -2.99 9.87 -10.84
C VAL A 313 -3.45 11.08 -11.62
N LEU A 314 -4.14 10.83 -12.73
CA LEU A 314 -4.61 11.88 -13.60
C LEU A 314 -6.14 11.88 -13.63
N ALA A 315 -6.72 13.02 -13.26
CA ALA A 315 -8.09 13.39 -13.54
C ALA A 315 -8.18 14.04 -14.91
N TYR A 316 -9.21 13.72 -15.67
CA TYR A 316 -9.53 14.46 -16.87
C TYR A 316 -11.03 14.45 -17.13
N SER A 317 -11.53 15.51 -17.77
CA SER A 317 -12.93 15.62 -18.18
C SER A 317 -13.14 14.79 -19.45
N ALA A 318 -13.98 13.78 -19.42
CA ALA A 318 -14.54 13.19 -20.63
C ALA A 318 -15.99 12.81 -20.33
N ASP A 319 -16.91 13.10 -21.25
CA ASP A 319 -18.38 13.06 -21.05
C ASP A 319 -18.97 11.68 -20.67
N SER A 320 -18.13 10.67 -20.43
CA SER A 320 -18.55 9.39 -19.84
C SER A 320 -17.44 8.55 -19.20
N GLN A 321 -16.17 8.96 -19.22
CA GLN A 321 -15.04 8.11 -18.77
C GLN A 321 -13.99 8.92 -18.00
N GLY A 322 -14.03 8.81 -16.68
CA GLY A 322 -13.35 9.67 -15.72
C GLY A 322 -11.95 9.25 -15.24
N LEU A 323 -11.68 9.70 -14.01
CA LEU A 323 -10.47 9.62 -13.18
C LEU A 323 -9.72 8.27 -13.18
N LYS A 324 -8.39 8.29 -13.32
CA LYS A 324 -7.52 7.11 -13.08
C LYS A 324 -6.92 7.14 -11.68
N ILE A 325 -7.19 6.16 -10.81
CA ILE A 325 -6.63 6.08 -9.44
C ILE A 325 -6.07 4.68 -9.16
N PRO A 326 -4.82 4.54 -8.67
CA PRO A 326 -4.33 3.34 -8.03
C PRO A 326 -5.03 3.20 -6.68
N ASN A 327 -5.96 2.27 -6.64
CA ASN A 327 -6.39 1.64 -5.40
C ASN A 327 -5.80 0.24 -5.33
N MET A 328 -5.77 -0.32 -4.12
CA MET A 328 -5.76 -1.77 -3.96
C MET A 328 -6.89 -2.31 -4.85
N ASP A 329 -6.55 -3.13 -5.83
CA ASP A 329 -7.53 -3.68 -6.78
C ASP A 329 -8.40 -4.68 -6.03
N VAL A 330 -9.39 -4.19 -5.29
CA VAL A 330 -10.35 -5.01 -4.54
C VAL A 330 -11.25 -5.84 -5.47
N GLN A 331 -11.17 -5.60 -6.79
CA GLN A 331 -11.81 -6.40 -7.82
C GLN A 331 -10.86 -7.44 -8.43
N ALA A 332 -9.56 -7.43 -8.08
CA ALA A 332 -8.65 -8.50 -8.47
C ALA A 332 -9.21 -9.82 -7.92
N SER A 333 -9.27 -10.83 -8.77
CA SER A 333 -9.74 -12.14 -8.35
C SER A 333 -8.79 -12.71 -7.29
N LEU A 334 -9.29 -12.89 -6.08
CA LEU A 334 -8.58 -13.63 -5.03
C LEU A 334 -8.79 -15.12 -5.28
N ASN A 335 -7.70 -15.85 -5.48
CA ASN A 335 -7.74 -17.30 -5.58
C ASN A 335 -7.15 -17.92 -4.29
N PRO A 336 -7.99 -18.43 -3.37
CA PRO A 336 -7.53 -19.07 -2.14
C PRO A 336 -6.48 -20.16 -2.36
N ALA A 337 -6.56 -20.89 -3.48
CA ALA A 337 -5.61 -21.96 -3.80
C ALA A 337 -4.19 -21.46 -4.08
N THR A 338 -4.03 -20.19 -4.46
CA THR A 338 -2.73 -19.52 -4.63
C THR A 338 -2.29 -18.80 -3.34
N LEU A 339 -3.24 -18.25 -2.58
CA LEU A 339 -2.97 -17.54 -1.32
C LEU A 339 -2.43 -18.47 -0.23
N PHE A 340 -3.00 -19.67 -0.13
CA PHE A 340 -2.66 -20.70 0.86
C PHE A 340 -1.91 -21.87 0.21
N SER A 341 -0.95 -21.56 -0.67
CA SER A 341 -0.20 -22.55 -1.43
C SER A 341 1.24 -22.72 -0.94
N ALA A 342 1.73 -23.96 -0.90
CA ALA A 342 3.15 -24.25 -0.75
C ALA A 342 3.85 -24.47 -2.11
N LYS A 343 3.17 -24.19 -3.23
CA LYS A 343 3.70 -24.39 -4.59
C LYS A 343 5.10 -23.79 -4.76
N GLY A 344 6.04 -24.60 -5.26
CA GLY A 344 7.40 -24.17 -5.56
C GLY A 344 8.34 -24.01 -4.37
N LEU A 345 7.87 -24.32 -3.15
CA LEU A 345 8.68 -24.23 -1.94
C LEU A 345 9.44 -25.53 -1.67
N VAL A 346 10.73 -25.39 -1.36
CA VAL A 346 11.53 -26.41 -0.68
C VAL A 346 11.54 -26.09 0.81
N VAL A 347 11.06 -27.01 1.63
CA VAL A 347 10.82 -26.79 3.06
C VAL A 347 11.64 -27.76 3.90
N VAL A 348 12.18 -27.27 5.01
CA VAL A 348 12.84 -28.07 6.05
C VAL A 348 12.03 -28.00 7.33
N VAL A 349 11.70 -29.14 7.92
CA VAL A 349 10.97 -29.24 9.19
C VAL A 349 11.79 -30.06 10.18
N THR A 350 12.35 -29.41 11.21
CA THR A 350 12.95 -30.14 12.33
C THR A 350 11.86 -30.77 13.19
N GLY A 351 12.10 -31.96 13.73
CA GLY A 351 11.06 -32.71 14.47
C GLY A 351 9.85 -33.11 13.62
N GLY A 352 10.03 -33.27 12.30
CA GLY A 352 8.94 -33.47 11.34
C GLY A 352 8.27 -34.85 11.34
N GLY A 353 8.76 -35.82 12.12
CA GLY A 353 8.28 -37.21 12.08
C GLY A 353 7.01 -37.51 12.88
N SER A 354 6.59 -36.64 13.80
CA SER A 354 5.37 -36.83 14.60
C SER A 354 4.76 -35.51 15.09
N GLY A 355 3.56 -35.59 15.68
CA GLY A 355 2.87 -34.46 16.31
C GLY A 355 2.68 -33.25 15.38
N ILE A 356 2.98 -32.05 15.90
CA ILE A 356 2.86 -30.78 15.16
C ILE A 356 3.76 -30.75 13.92
N GLY A 357 4.99 -31.27 13.99
CA GLY A 357 5.91 -31.27 12.86
C GLY A 357 5.38 -32.08 11.68
N LEU A 358 4.80 -33.25 11.95
CA LEU A 358 4.18 -34.08 10.93
C LEU A 358 2.88 -33.46 10.40
N ALA A 359 2.09 -32.80 11.25
CA ALA A 359 0.89 -32.07 10.84
C ALA A 359 1.22 -30.91 9.89
N ILE A 360 2.30 -30.16 10.18
CA ILE A 360 2.84 -29.11 9.30
C ILE A 360 3.30 -29.71 7.97
N ALA A 361 4.09 -30.79 8.01
CA ALA A 361 4.56 -31.47 6.80
C ALA A 361 3.39 -31.99 5.94
N SER A 362 2.35 -32.54 6.58
CA SER A 362 1.12 -32.99 5.92
C SER A 362 0.43 -31.86 5.16
N ALA A 363 0.24 -30.70 5.81
CA ALA A 363 -0.39 -29.55 5.18
C ALA A 363 0.40 -29.05 3.96
N LEU A 364 1.74 -28.98 4.07
CA LEU A 364 2.60 -28.55 2.97
C LEU A 364 2.61 -29.57 1.81
N TYR A 365 2.67 -30.86 2.13
CA TYR A 365 2.67 -31.95 1.15
C TYR A 365 1.38 -31.96 0.32
N GLN A 366 0.24 -31.80 0.98
CA GLN A 366 -1.07 -31.74 0.33
C GLN A 366 -1.32 -30.45 -0.47
N ASN A 367 -0.47 -29.42 -0.31
CA ASN A 367 -0.62 -28.11 -0.96
C ASN A 367 0.58 -27.75 -1.85
N ASN A 368 1.09 -28.75 -2.57
CA ASN A 368 2.05 -28.62 -3.68
C ASN A 368 3.46 -28.13 -3.31
N ALA A 369 3.93 -28.35 -2.08
CA ALA A 369 5.36 -28.17 -1.78
C ALA A 369 6.21 -29.02 -2.73
N SER A 370 7.28 -28.44 -3.29
CA SER A 370 8.13 -29.13 -4.26
C SER A 370 9.02 -30.18 -3.61
N LYS A 371 9.47 -29.92 -2.39
CA LYS A 371 10.29 -30.85 -1.59
C LYS A 371 10.12 -30.52 -0.11
N ILE A 372 10.05 -31.56 0.74
CA ILE A 372 9.98 -31.42 2.19
C ILE A 372 11.00 -32.35 2.83
N TYR A 373 11.93 -31.76 3.59
CA TYR A 373 12.92 -32.47 4.38
C TYR A 373 12.48 -32.55 5.84
N LEU A 374 12.29 -33.76 6.36
CA LEU A 374 12.00 -34.01 7.76
C LEU A 374 13.31 -34.35 8.47
N LEU A 375 13.72 -33.51 9.41
CA LEU A 375 14.95 -33.67 10.16
C LEU A 375 14.66 -34.19 11.57
N GLY A 376 15.43 -35.18 12.02
CA GLY A 376 15.36 -35.66 13.40
C GLY A 376 16.28 -36.84 13.67
N ARG A 377 16.56 -37.11 14.95
CA ARG A 377 17.50 -38.16 15.37
C ARG A 377 17.02 -39.58 15.04
N ARG A 378 15.70 -39.80 15.11
CA ARG A 378 15.07 -41.13 15.00
C ARG A 378 14.61 -41.37 13.56
N THR A 379 15.48 -41.89 12.70
CA THR A 379 15.18 -42.12 11.27
C THR A 379 13.92 -42.97 11.07
N ALA A 380 13.74 -44.04 11.86
CA ALA A 380 12.56 -44.90 11.80
C ALA A 380 11.22 -44.14 12.04
N ILE A 381 11.22 -43.12 12.91
CA ILE A 381 10.03 -42.29 13.17
C ILE A 381 9.75 -41.36 11.98
N LEU A 382 10.81 -40.81 11.37
CA LEU A 382 10.67 -39.97 10.17
C LEU A 382 10.10 -40.79 9.01
N GLU A 383 10.64 -41.98 8.75
CA GLU A 383 10.20 -42.89 7.69
C GLU A 383 8.75 -43.36 7.91
N ALA A 384 8.37 -43.69 9.16
CA ALA A 384 6.98 -44.01 9.49
C ALA A 384 6.05 -42.82 9.25
N GLY A 385 6.48 -41.59 9.57
CA GLY A 385 5.75 -40.37 9.27
C GLY A 385 5.57 -40.17 7.77
N ILE A 386 6.63 -40.32 6.97
CA ILE A 386 6.58 -40.22 5.50
C ILE A 386 5.60 -41.25 4.93
N LYS A 387 5.71 -42.52 5.33
CA LYS A 387 4.79 -43.57 4.90
C LYS A 387 3.34 -43.24 5.25
N THR A 388 3.09 -42.67 6.42
CA THR A 388 1.76 -42.19 6.82
C THR A 388 1.23 -41.11 5.87
N LEU A 389 2.07 -40.14 5.48
CA LEU A 389 1.66 -39.08 4.56
C LEU A 389 1.44 -39.60 3.13
N GLU A 390 2.31 -40.48 2.64
CA GLU A 390 2.23 -41.03 1.28
C GLU A 390 1.05 -41.98 1.07
N THR A 391 0.66 -42.72 2.11
CA THR A 391 -0.51 -43.63 2.09
C THR A 391 -1.83 -42.91 2.35
N SER A 392 -1.79 -41.61 2.68
CA SER A 392 -2.99 -40.81 2.91
C SER A 392 -3.86 -40.72 1.64
N PRO A 393 -5.20 -40.84 1.74
CA PRO A 393 -6.10 -40.58 0.61
C PRO A 393 -5.98 -39.17 0.02
N SER A 394 -5.45 -38.22 0.81
CA SER A 394 -5.23 -36.83 0.40
C SER A 394 -3.83 -36.58 -0.16
N ALA A 395 -2.99 -37.61 -0.30
CA ALA A 395 -1.66 -37.47 -0.89
C ALA A 395 -1.75 -36.99 -2.35
N PRO A 396 -0.87 -36.08 -2.80
CA PRO A 396 -0.76 -35.70 -4.20
C PRO A 396 -0.54 -36.93 -5.10
N LYS A 397 -1.20 -36.96 -6.25
CA LYS A 397 -1.09 -38.07 -7.22
C LYS A 397 0.23 -38.08 -8.01
N SER A 398 1.11 -37.09 -7.80
CA SER A 398 2.38 -36.91 -8.53
C SER A 398 3.60 -37.21 -7.65
N SER A 399 4.38 -38.23 -8.06
CA SER A 399 5.74 -38.65 -7.64
C SER A 399 6.03 -38.86 -6.14
N SER A 400 6.53 -40.05 -5.79
CA SER A 400 6.99 -40.50 -4.45
C SER A 400 8.30 -39.87 -3.96
N SER A 401 8.67 -38.68 -4.45
CA SER A 401 10.00 -38.08 -4.19
C SER A 401 9.95 -36.75 -3.44
N VAL A 402 8.75 -36.28 -3.06
CA VAL A 402 8.59 -34.97 -2.40
C VAL A 402 9.09 -34.99 -0.95
N LEU A 403 8.87 -36.09 -0.22
CA LEU A 403 9.27 -36.22 1.19
C LEU A 403 10.65 -36.88 1.30
N ALA A 404 11.49 -36.41 2.22
CA ALA A 404 12.78 -37.01 2.51
C ALA A 404 13.09 -36.95 4.01
N ALA A 405 13.59 -38.06 4.57
CA ALA A 405 14.06 -38.13 5.95
C ALA A 405 15.57 -37.87 6.00
N ILE A 406 16.01 -37.01 6.93
CA ILE A 406 17.43 -36.78 7.21
C ILE A 406 17.67 -36.97 8.70
N SER A 407 18.61 -37.87 9.03
CA SER A 407 19.06 -38.04 10.41
C SER A 407 19.80 -36.79 10.85
N CYS A 408 19.28 -36.11 11.86
CA CYS A 408 19.84 -34.85 12.34
C CYS A 408 19.60 -34.68 13.84
N ASP A 409 20.68 -34.45 14.58
CA ASP A 409 20.61 -33.92 15.95
C ASP A 409 20.74 -32.39 15.92
N VAL A 410 19.64 -31.71 16.25
CA VAL A 410 19.56 -30.24 16.19
C VAL A 410 20.43 -29.53 17.24
N THR A 411 20.96 -30.26 18.22
CA THR A 411 21.91 -29.72 19.20
C THR A 411 23.37 -29.92 18.78
N SER A 412 23.64 -30.66 17.71
CA SER A 412 24.98 -30.91 17.18
C SER A 412 25.20 -30.13 15.89
N THR A 413 26.10 -29.15 15.92
CA THR A 413 26.45 -28.34 14.73
C THR A 413 26.94 -29.20 13.58
N SER A 414 27.82 -30.16 13.84
CA SER A 414 28.29 -31.11 12.83
C SER A 414 27.17 -31.93 12.17
N SER A 415 26.14 -32.31 12.95
CA SER A 415 24.99 -33.04 12.42
C SER A 415 24.10 -32.14 11.56
N VAL A 416 23.90 -30.89 11.97
CA VAL A 416 23.16 -29.88 11.20
C VAL A 416 23.91 -29.54 9.90
N ASP A 417 25.23 -29.35 9.96
CA ASP A 417 26.07 -29.08 8.79
C ASP A 417 26.03 -30.22 7.78
N ALA A 418 26.02 -31.48 8.25
CA ALA A 418 25.86 -32.64 7.38
C ALA A 418 24.49 -32.63 6.66
N ALA A 419 23.41 -32.27 7.37
CA ALA A 419 22.09 -32.12 6.78
C ALA A 419 22.04 -30.98 5.74
N VAL A 420 22.65 -29.83 6.06
CA VAL A 420 22.80 -28.69 5.13
C VAL A 420 23.59 -29.10 3.89
N ALA A 421 24.69 -29.82 4.04
CA ALA A 421 25.51 -30.29 2.92
C ALA A 421 24.73 -31.25 2.02
N GLN A 422 23.94 -32.16 2.60
CA GLN A 422 23.06 -33.05 1.84
C GLN A 422 22.01 -32.26 1.05
N ILE A 423 21.30 -31.32 1.68
CA ILE A 423 20.28 -30.50 1.01
C ILE A 423 20.90 -29.59 -0.06
N THR A 424 22.10 -29.07 0.19
CA THR A 424 22.85 -28.28 -0.80
C THR A 424 23.13 -29.10 -2.06
N LYS A 425 23.47 -30.38 -1.91
CA LYS A 425 23.70 -31.29 -3.04
C LYS A 425 22.41 -31.66 -3.78
N GLU A 426 21.30 -31.82 -3.05
CA GLU A 426 20.03 -32.28 -3.62
C GLU A 426 19.21 -31.17 -4.27
N THR A 427 19.03 -30.04 -3.59
CA THR A 427 18.21 -28.90 -4.10
C THR A 427 19.00 -27.62 -4.24
N GLY A 428 20.05 -27.40 -3.44
CA GLY A 428 20.88 -26.18 -3.48
C GLY A 428 20.24 -24.93 -2.87
N TYR A 429 19.01 -25.03 -2.36
CA TYR A 429 18.29 -23.94 -1.70
C TYR A 429 17.19 -24.47 -0.78
N VAL A 430 16.72 -23.62 0.14
CA VAL A 430 15.57 -23.85 1.03
C VAL A 430 14.75 -22.57 1.10
N ASP A 431 13.46 -22.63 0.76
CA ASP A 431 12.56 -21.48 0.82
C ASP A 431 12.03 -21.24 2.25
N VAL A 432 11.76 -22.32 2.99
CA VAL A 432 11.21 -22.24 4.35
C VAL A 432 11.93 -23.19 5.31
N LEU A 433 12.40 -22.66 6.44
CA LEU A 433 12.93 -23.43 7.55
C LEU A 433 11.96 -23.37 8.74
N ILE A 434 11.52 -24.53 9.22
CA ILE A 434 10.63 -24.65 10.37
C ILE A 434 11.40 -25.28 11.52
N ASN A 435 11.76 -24.45 12.50
CA ASN A 435 12.38 -24.86 13.75
C ASN A 435 11.30 -25.41 14.69
N ASN A 436 11.03 -26.71 14.59
CA ASN A 436 10.05 -27.43 15.38
C ASN A 436 10.72 -28.55 16.19
N ALA A 437 11.63 -28.16 17.10
CA ALA A 437 12.19 -29.05 18.10
C ALA A 437 11.61 -28.70 19.49
N GLY A 438 11.33 -29.74 20.29
CA GLY A 438 10.66 -29.58 21.55
C GLY A 438 10.86 -30.79 22.46
N VAL A 439 11.34 -30.56 23.68
CA VAL A 439 11.29 -31.54 24.77
C VAL A 439 10.79 -30.87 26.04
N LEU A 440 10.15 -31.65 26.91
CA LEU A 440 9.91 -31.26 28.29
C LEU A 440 11.23 -31.24 29.07
N GLY A 441 11.26 -30.49 30.16
CA GLY A 441 12.34 -30.53 31.15
C GLY A 441 11.91 -31.30 32.40
N PRO A 442 12.29 -30.83 33.59
CA PRO A 442 11.73 -31.30 34.85
C PRO A 442 10.20 -31.30 34.86
N THR A 443 9.59 -32.40 35.31
CA THR A 443 8.13 -32.53 35.43
C THR A 443 7.66 -32.04 36.79
N ASN A 444 7.82 -30.74 37.03
CA ASN A 444 7.44 -30.09 38.28
C ASN A 444 6.25 -29.12 38.14
N GLY A 445 5.58 -29.03 36.99
CA GLY A 445 4.53 -28.05 36.72
C GLY A 445 3.41 -27.94 37.76
N THR A 446 2.44 -28.85 37.77
CA THR A 446 1.31 -28.80 38.72
C THR A 446 1.75 -29.04 40.16
N ALA A 447 2.76 -29.89 40.36
CA ALA A 447 3.31 -30.24 41.67
C ALA A 447 3.81 -29.01 42.47
N LEU A 448 4.25 -27.94 41.79
CA LEU A 448 4.63 -26.69 42.47
C LEU A 448 3.48 -26.06 43.25
N TYR A 449 2.24 -26.23 42.78
CA TYR A 449 1.05 -25.66 43.41
C TYR A 449 0.38 -26.61 44.41
N GLU A 450 0.78 -27.89 44.41
CA GLU A 450 0.31 -28.93 45.33
C GLU A 450 1.21 -29.04 46.58
N ALA A 451 2.33 -28.32 46.63
CA ALA A 451 3.24 -28.35 47.78
C ALA A 451 2.61 -27.71 49.02
N GLU A 452 2.62 -28.43 50.15
CA GLU A 452 2.03 -28.01 51.42
C GLU A 452 3.04 -27.39 52.40
N SER A 453 4.35 -27.47 52.08
CA SER A 453 5.43 -26.89 52.88
C SER A 453 6.55 -26.30 52.01
N ILE A 454 7.36 -25.42 52.59
CA ILE A 454 8.48 -24.79 51.87
C ILE A 454 9.58 -25.81 51.49
N ASP A 455 9.79 -26.84 52.31
CA ASP A 455 10.73 -27.93 52.00
C ASP A 455 10.23 -28.78 50.83
N GLN A 456 8.94 -29.12 50.79
CA GLN A 456 8.34 -29.83 49.67
C GLN A 456 8.38 -28.98 48.38
N LEU A 457 8.14 -27.67 48.49
CA LEU A 457 8.26 -26.75 47.36
C LEU A 457 9.70 -26.71 46.84
N ARG A 458 10.70 -26.59 47.73
CA ARG A 458 12.13 -26.66 47.39
C ARG A 458 12.44 -27.94 46.64
N ASP A 459 12.07 -29.09 47.19
CA ASP A 459 12.38 -30.39 46.61
C ASP A 459 11.69 -30.57 45.24
N THR A 460 10.47 -30.07 45.09
CA THR A 460 9.74 -30.03 43.81
C THR A 460 10.42 -29.12 42.77
N MET A 461 10.94 -27.96 43.19
CA MET A 461 11.69 -27.06 42.31
C MET A 461 13.02 -27.68 41.84
N LEU A 462 13.68 -28.48 42.70
CA LEU A 462 14.98 -29.12 42.43
C LEU A 462 14.85 -30.48 41.72
N LYS A 463 13.65 -31.02 41.56
CA LYS A 463 13.39 -32.29 40.87
C LYS A 463 13.98 -32.29 39.45
N ASP A 464 14.63 -33.39 39.07
CA ASP A 464 15.18 -33.63 37.72
C ASP A 464 16.09 -32.51 37.19
N TRP A 465 16.88 -31.86 38.06
CA TRP A 465 17.66 -30.66 37.72
C TRP A 465 18.56 -30.82 36.48
N ASP A 466 19.11 -32.01 36.26
CA ASP A 466 19.92 -32.37 35.10
C ASP A 466 19.20 -32.20 33.75
N LYS A 467 17.86 -32.25 33.73
CA LYS A 467 17.06 -32.09 32.50
C LYS A 467 16.96 -30.65 32.01
N TRP A 468 17.35 -29.64 32.81
CA TRP A 468 17.32 -28.24 32.40
C TRP A 468 18.20 -27.98 31.18
N GLU A 469 19.42 -28.53 31.16
CA GLU A 469 20.41 -28.29 30.12
C GLU A 469 19.89 -28.77 28.76
N SER A 470 19.45 -30.03 28.68
CA SER A 470 18.90 -30.61 27.45
C SER A 470 17.65 -29.89 26.97
N CYS A 471 16.79 -29.42 27.89
CA CYS A 471 15.59 -28.65 27.57
C CYS A 471 15.95 -27.31 26.94
N MET A 472 16.89 -26.55 27.52
CA MET A 472 17.35 -25.27 26.96
C MET A 472 18.13 -25.46 25.65
N ALA A 473 18.95 -26.51 25.55
CA ALA A 473 19.71 -26.81 24.34
C ALA A 473 18.76 -27.10 23.15
N ILE A 474 17.76 -27.96 23.35
CA ILE A 474 16.84 -28.35 22.29
C ILE A 474 15.83 -27.25 21.99
N ASN A 475 15.22 -26.63 23.00
CA ASN A 475 14.13 -25.68 22.77
C ASN A 475 14.62 -24.27 22.40
N THR A 476 15.84 -23.89 22.76
CA THR A 476 16.35 -22.52 22.63
C THR A 476 17.61 -22.46 21.76
N GLN A 477 18.69 -23.14 22.17
CA GLN A 477 19.99 -23.07 21.47
C GLN A 477 19.89 -23.58 20.02
N SER A 478 19.15 -24.66 19.79
CA SER A 478 18.99 -25.26 18.46
C SER A 478 18.40 -24.29 17.44
N ILE A 479 17.51 -23.37 17.86
CA ILE A 479 16.91 -22.37 16.96
C ILE A 479 17.99 -21.50 16.34
N VAL A 480 18.97 -21.07 17.13
CA VAL A 480 20.08 -20.24 16.64
C VAL A 480 21.00 -21.06 15.75
N GLY A 481 21.42 -22.24 16.21
CA GLY A 481 22.36 -23.10 15.48
C GLY A 481 21.83 -23.55 14.12
N VAL A 482 20.59 -24.05 14.09
CA VAL A 482 19.93 -24.48 12.85
C VAL A 482 19.66 -23.28 11.93
N SER A 483 19.10 -22.18 12.45
CA SER A 483 18.84 -21.00 11.59
C SER A 483 20.12 -20.46 10.95
N ALA A 484 21.21 -20.38 11.71
CA ALA A 484 22.50 -19.88 11.21
C ALA A 484 23.07 -20.78 10.11
N ALA A 485 23.05 -22.11 10.30
CA ALA A 485 23.58 -23.06 9.33
C ALA A 485 22.84 -23.03 7.99
N PHE A 486 21.53 -22.73 8.00
CA PHE A 486 20.69 -22.69 6.80
C PHE A 486 20.67 -21.34 6.07
N LEU A 487 21.28 -20.27 6.60
CA LEU A 487 21.28 -18.94 5.96
C LEU A 487 21.74 -18.95 4.48
N PRO A 488 22.82 -19.68 4.09
CA PRO A 488 23.23 -19.72 2.69
C PRO A 488 22.15 -20.31 1.76
N LEU A 489 21.43 -21.33 2.21
CA LEU A 489 20.35 -21.97 1.45
C LEU A 489 19.11 -21.08 1.34
N LEU A 490 18.82 -20.28 2.38
CA LEU A 490 17.74 -19.28 2.38
C LEU A 490 18.06 -18.11 1.43
N GLU A 491 19.29 -17.62 1.42
CA GLU A 491 19.74 -16.60 0.45
C GLU A 491 19.70 -17.13 -1.00
N ALA A 492 20.09 -18.40 -1.20
CA ALA A 492 20.00 -19.06 -2.50
C ALA A 492 18.54 -19.12 -3.00
N ALA A 493 17.57 -19.40 -2.13
CA ALA A 493 16.15 -19.40 -2.49
C ALA A 493 15.65 -18.01 -2.93
N ASN A 494 16.04 -16.95 -2.20
CA ASN A 494 15.75 -15.57 -2.59
C ASN A 494 16.35 -15.23 -3.96
N THR A 495 17.62 -15.56 -4.16
CA THR A 495 18.35 -15.27 -5.40
C THR A 495 17.71 -15.99 -6.60
N ARG A 496 17.28 -17.25 -6.42
CA ARG A 496 16.55 -18.02 -7.44
C ARG A 496 15.25 -17.34 -7.86
N ARG A 497 14.58 -16.65 -6.93
CA ARG A 497 13.33 -15.89 -7.15
C ARG A 497 13.55 -14.44 -7.62
N GLY A 498 14.77 -14.11 -8.04
CA GLY A 498 15.13 -12.81 -8.58
C GLY A 498 15.39 -11.72 -7.54
N TRP A 499 15.34 -12.02 -6.24
CA TRP A 499 15.65 -11.04 -5.21
C TRP A 499 17.16 -10.75 -5.16
N ALA A 500 17.52 -9.47 -5.03
CA ALA A 500 18.90 -9.05 -4.90
C ALA A 500 19.58 -9.73 -3.69
N LYS A 501 20.81 -10.22 -3.91
CA LYS A 501 21.65 -10.88 -2.89
C LYS A 501 22.20 -9.89 -1.86
N GLY A 502 22.49 -10.35 -0.65
CA GLY A 502 23.22 -9.59 0.36
C GLY A 502 22.36 -8.61 1.15
N LYS A 503 23.05 -7.83 1.99
CA LYS A 503 22.43 -6.87 2.91
C LYS A 503 22.02 -5.59 2.18
N VAL A 504 20.76 -5.17 2.36
CA VAL A 504 20.29 -3.86 1.91
C VAL A 504 20.61 -2.83 3.00
N GLN A 505 21.40 -1.80 2.66
CA GLN A 505 21.82 -0.75 3.58
C GLN A 505 21.03 0.55 3.35
N GLY A 506 20.82 1.33 4.41
CA GLY A 506 20.16 2.64 4.35
C GLY A 506 18.65 2.58 4.61
N THR A 507 18.13 3.55 5.35
CA THR A 507 16.71 3.66 5.69
C THR A 507 15.87 3.91 4.43
N GLY A 508 14.83 3.09 4.24
CA GLY A 508 13.87 3.25 3.13
C GLY A 508 14.32 2.68 1.77
N ASN A 509 15.43 1.94 1.69
CA ASN A 509 15.85 1.27 0.46
C ASN A 509 15.12 -0.07 0.28
N PRO A 510 14.34 -0.27 -0.80
CA PRO A 510 13.70 -1.55 -1.06
C PRO A 510 14.72 -2.58 -1.59
N ARG A 511 14.51 -3.85 -1.26
CA ARG A 511 15.19 -4.94 -1.96
C ARG A 511 14.65 -5.02 -3.38
N LYS A 512 15.53 -5.02 -4.38
CA LYS A 512 15.13 -5.18 -5.79
C LYS A 512 14.78 -6.64 -6.08
N GLN A 513 13.79 -6.86 -6.95
CA GLN A 513 13.45 -8.16 -7.51
C GLN A 513 13.42 -8.09 -9.04
N ASP A 514 14.07 -9.03 -9.70
CA ASP A 514 13.89 -9.30 -11.14
C ASP A 514 12.82 -10.38 -11.32
N THR A 515 11.59 -9.96 -11.60
CA THR A 515 10.45 -10.88 -11.76
C THR A 515 10.48 -11.66 -13.08
N THR A 516 11.37 -11.32 -14.02
CA THR A 516 11.48 -12.07 -15.28
C THR A 516 11.99 -13.50 -15.06
N VAL A 517 12.77 -13.71 -13.99
CA VAL A 517 13.29 -15.02 -13.57
C VAL A 517 12.18 -15.98 -13.16
N LEU A 518 11.03 -15.47 -12.70
CA LEU A 518 9.90 -16.30 -12.25
C LEU A 518 9.27 -17.09 -13.40
N LYS A 519 9.33 -16.59 -14.65
CA LYS A 519 8.73 -17.25 -15.82
C LYS A 519 9.34 -18.62 -16.14
N GLY A 520 10.54 -18.91 -15.64
CA GLY A 520 11.21 -20.21 -15.79
C GLY A 520 11.01 -21.17 -14.63
N LEU A 521 10.27 -20.77 -13.60
CA LEU A 521 10.02 -21.56 -12.40
C LEU A 521 8.54 -21.99 -12.37
N ASP A 522 8.26 -23.19 -11.84
CA ASP A 522 6.88 -23.63 -11.61
C ASP A 522 6.28 -22.94 -10.35
N ILE A 523 6.13 -21.62 -10.43
CA ILE A 523 5.58 -20.72 -9.41
C ILE A 523 4.67 -19.68 -10.05
N ASP A 524 3.91 -18.96 -9.22
CA ASP A 524 3.02 -17.91 -9.72
C ASP A 524 3.83 -16.71 -10.24
N ALA A 525 3.35 -16.07 -11.31
CA ALA A 525 4.07 -14.96 -11.97
C ALA A 525 4.19 -13.68 -11.10
N ASP A 526 3.34 -13.57 -10.07
CA ASP A 526 3.30 -12.49 -9.10
C ASP A 526 3.76 -12.97 -7.70
N ASP A 527 4.58 -14.02 -7.65
CA ASP A 527 5.17 -14.53 -6.42
C ASP A 527 6.26 -13.59 -5.87
N ASP A 528 5.94 -12.93 -4.76
CA ASP A 528 6.80 -12.00 -4.03
C ASP A 528 7.34 -12.60 -2.71
N ARG A 529 7.22 -13.91 -2.51
CA ARG A 529 7.63 -14.54 -1.27
C ARG A 529 9.14 -14.49 -1.09
N LEU A 530 9.55 -13.99 0.07
CA LEU A 530 10.92 -14.10 0.58
C LEU A 530 11.10 -15.37 1.43
N ALA A 531 12.34 -15.84 1.49
CA ALA A 531 12.76 -16.93 2.36
C ALA A 531 12.34 -16.68 3.81
N HIS A 532 11.98 -17.75 4.50
CA HIS A 532 11.22 -17.65 5.75
C HIS A 532 11.68 -18.67 6.80
N ILE A 533 11.90 -18.20 8.03
CA ILE A 533 12.10 -19.02 9.21
C ILE A 533 10.85 -18.97 10.08
N ILE A 534 10.34 -20.14 10.46
CA ILE A 534 9.24 -20.27 11.43
C ILE A 534 9.77 -20.96 12.67
N THR A 535 9.67 -20.31 13.82
CA THR A 535 10.01 -20.88 15.12
C THR A 535 8.77 -21.39 15.83
N VAL A 536 8.72 -22.70 16.14
CA VAL A 536 7.62 -23.30 16.90
C VAL A 536 7.96 -23.30 18.38
N ALA A 537 7.40 -22.34 19.10
CA ALA A 537 7.52 -22.20 20.54
C ALA A 537 6.38 -22.99 21.23
N SER A 538 5.62 -22.33 22.11
CA SER A 538 4.44 -22.88 22.80
C SER A 538 3.70 -21.75 23.50
N ILE A 539 2.41 -21.91 23.78
CA ILE A 539 1.71 -21.00 24.72
C ILE A 539 2.37 -20.93 26.10
N ALA A 540 3.16 -21.93 26.49
CA ALA A 540 3.93 -21.91 27.73
C ALA A 540 4.87 -20.69 27.84
N SER A 541 5.22 -20.08 26.70
CA SER A 541 5.96 -18.82 26.62
C SER A 541 5.28 -17.66 27.34
N TYR A 542 3.95 -17.71 27.45
CA TYR A 542 3.09 -16.65 27.96
C TYR A 542 2.41 -17.02 29.27
N MET A 543 2.40 -18.30 29.65
CA MET A 543 1.67 -18.75 30.84
C MET A 543 2.44 -18.40 32.11
N ARG A 544 1.78 -17.66 33.02
CA ARG A 544 2.27 -17.42 34.39
C ARG A 544 1.97 -18.61 35.30
N TYR A 545 0.89 -19.35 35.01
CA TYR A 545 0.59 -20.62 35.65
C TYR A 545 1.30 -21.77 34.92
N SER A 546 2.37 -22.31 35.50
CA SER A 546 3.25 -23.29 34.87
C SER A 546 2.70 -24.72 34.98
N ILE A 547 2.14 -25.24 33.89
CA ILE A 547 1.61 -26.62 33.84
C ILE A 547 2.68 -27.63 33.38
N ALA A 548 3.54 -27.25 32.44
CA ALA A 548 4.53 -28.15 31.84
C ALA A 548 5.86 -28.22 32.60
N GLY A 549 6.09 -27.30 33.54
CA GLY A 549 7.32 -27.20 34.32
C GLY A 549 8.13 -25.94 34.00
N LEU A 550 8.94 -25.50 34.97
CA LEU A 550 9.64 -24.21 34.90
C LEU A 550 10.60 -24.13 33.71
N ALA A 551 11.38 -25.18 33.45
CA ALA A 551 12.33 -25.22 32.34
C ALA A 551 11.62 -25.15 30.98
N TYR A 552 10.46 -25.81 30.84
CA TYR A 552 9.71 -25.78 29.59
C TYR A 552 9.13 -24.39 29.31
N ASN A 553 8.50 -23.76 30.32
CA ASN A 553 7.99 -22.40 30.19
C ASN A 553 9.12 -21.41 29.85
N ALA A 554 10.24 -21.45 30.61
CA ALA A 554 11.37 -20.56 30.38
C ALA A 554 12.01 -20.77 28.99
N SER A 555 12.22 -22.02 28.59
CA SER A 555 12.82 -22.34 27.30
C SER A 555 11.92 -21.95 26.12
N LYS A 556 10.60 -22.17 26.20
CA LYS A 556 9.67 -21.75 25.15
C LYS A 556 9.51 -20.23 25.09
N ALA A 557 9.54 -19.53 26.22
CA ALA A 557 9.64 -18.07 26.24
C ALA A 557 10.92 -17.58 25.54
N GLY A 558 12.06 -18.23 25.81
CA GLY A 558 13.32 -18.00 25.11
C GLY A 558 13.22 -18.24 23.60
N ALA A 559 12.60 -19.34 23.18
CA ALA A 559 12.35 -19.65 21.78
C ALA A 559 11.53 -18.56 21.06
N ALA A 560 10.43 -18.12 21.68
CA ALA A 560 9.60 -17.06 21.13
C ALA A 560 10.35 -15.72 21.04
N GLN A 561 11.16 -15.40 22.05
CA GLN A 561 11.99 -14.19 22.04
C GLN A 561 13.07 -14.25 20.96
N LEU A 562 13.75 -15.38 20.80
CA LEU A 562 14.75 -15.57 19.74
C LEU A 562 14.13 -15.38 18.36
N GLY A 563 12.97 -16.00 18.07
CA GLY A 563 12.30 -15.82 16.78
C GLY A 563 11.99 -14.36 16.43
N LYS A 564 11.60 -13.55 17.43
CA LYS A 564 11.39 -12.09 17.28
C LYS A 564 12.71 -11.33 17.02
N ILE A 565 13.78 -11.66 17.75
CA ILE A 565 15.10 -11.06 17.54
C ILE A 565 15.57 -11.35 16.10
N LEU A 566 15.45 -12.60 15.65
CA LEU A 566 15.83 -13.01 14.31
C LEU A 566 15.06 -12.23 13.22
N ALA A 567 13.80 -11.86 13.46
CA ALA A 567 13.03 -11.04 12.52
C ALA A 567 13.64 -9.66 12.28
N SER A 568 14.26 -9.08 13.30
CA SER A 568 14.96 -7.80 13.21
C SER A 568 16.35 -7.98 12.58
N VAL A 569 17.09 -9.00 13.02
CA VAL A 569 18.45 -9.29 12.51
C VAL A 569 18.43 -9.60 11.01
N PHE A 570 17.42 -10.32 10.54
CA PHE A 570 17.35 -10.83 9.17
C PHE A 570 16.55 -9.96 8.19
N ALA A 571 15.86 -8.92 8.66
CA ALA A 571 15.06 -8.04 7.81
C ALA A 571 15.89 -7.44 6.64
N GLU A 572 17.06 -6.90 6.95
CA GLU A 572 17.97 -6.30 5.95
C GLU A 572 18.62 -7.34 5.02
N TRP A 573 18.47 -8.64 5.31
CA TRP A 573 18.94 -9.76 4.50
C TRP A 573 17.81 -10.39 3.65
N GLY A 574 16.58 -9.91 3.81
CA GLY A 574 15.45 -10.42 3.04
C GLY A 574 15.00 -11.80 3.50
N ILE A 575 15.25 -12.15 4.76
CA ILE A 575 14.76 -13.39 5.35
C ILE A 575 13.76 -13.01 6.44
N ARG A 576 12.54 -13.53 6.32
CA ARG A 576 11.47 -13.31 7.29
C ARG A 576 11.65 -14.27 8.46
N SER A 577 11.28 -13.85 9.67
CA SER A 577 11.23 -14.73 10.83
C SER A 577 9.93 -14.50 11.59
N ASN A 578 9.15 -15.56 11.77
CA ASN A 578 7.88 -15.53 12.50
C ASN A 578 7.83 -16.66 13.53
N VAL A 579 6.96 -16.53 14.53
CA VAL A 579 6.83 -17.46 15.64
C VAL A 579 5.42 -18.02 15.69
N VAL A 580 5.30 -19.31 15.97
CA VAL A 580 4.03 -19.97 16.27
C VAL A 580 4.08 -20.50 17.70
N CYS A 581 3.09 -20.14 18.51
CA CYS A 581 2.92 -20.54 19.90
C CYS A 581 1.67 -21.42 20.03
N PRO A 582 1.78 -22.73 19.76
CA PRO A 582 0.65 -23.64 19.82
C PRO A 582 0.25 -23.95 21.27
N GLY A 583 -1.06 -24.14 21.46
CA GLY A 583 -1.67 -24.66 22.68
C GLY A 583 -1.61 -26.19 22.78
N PRO A 584 -2.59 -26.83 23.41
CA PRO A 584 -2.66 -28.29 23.46
C PRO A 584 -3.06 -28.86 22.08
N TYR A 585 -2.15 -29.65 21.50
CA TYR A 585 -2.33 -30.39 20.25
C TYR A 585 -1.95 -31.86 20.44
N PRO A 586 -2.60 -32.80 19.73
CA PRO A 586 -2.22 -34.22 19.77
C PRO A 586 -0.75 -34.44 19.43
N SER A 587 -0.01 -35.02 20.37
CA SER A 587 1.40 -35.40 20.23
C SER A 587 1.76 -36.47 21.26
N GLU A 588 2.97 -37.06 21.15
CA GLU A 588 3.53 -37.93 22.19
C GLU A 588 3.53 -37.26 23.58
N MET A 589 3.71 -35.93 23.64
CA MET A 589 3.74 -35.16 24.89
C MET A 589 2.37 -34.90 25.51
N THR A 590 1.26 -35.17 24.80
CA THR A 590 -0.10 -34.83 25.26
C THR A 590 -1.01 -36.05 25.35
N THR A 591 -0.49 -37.26 25.18
CA THR A 591 -1.26 -38.52 25.21
C THR A 591 -2.01 -38.76 26.52
N HIS A 592 -1.58 -38.14 27.62
CA HIS A 592 -2.18 -38.24 28.95
C HIS A 592 -3.25 -37.16 29.22
N ILE A 593 -3.46 -36.22 28.30
CA ILE A 593 -4.41 -35.11 28.47
C ILE A 593 -5.73 -35.46 27.77
N LEU A 594 -6.86 -35.30 28.46
CA LEU A 594 -8.18 -35.46 27.87
C LEU A 594 -8.39 -34.49 26.70
N ALA A 595 -8.97 -34.97 25.60
CA ALA A 595 -9.16 -34.16 24.39
C ALA A 595 -10.24 -33.07 24.52
N GLN A 596 -11.08 -33.14 25.57
CA GLN A 596 -12.14 -32.19 25.89
C GLN A 596 -11.74 -31.30 27.07
N PHE A 597 -12.04 -30.01 26.96
CA PHE A 597 -11.74 -29.01 27.98
C PHE A 597 -12.99 -28.24 28.37
N GLY A 598 -13.07 -27.82 29.63
CA GLY A 598 -14.05 -26.82 30.06
C GLY A 598 -13.77 -25.46 29.42
N THR A 599 -14.80 -24.63 29.25
CA THR A 599 -14.66 -23.27 28.69
C THR A 599 -13.77 -22.35 29.53
N ASN A 600 -13.63 -22.65 30.83
CA ASN A 600 -12.71 -21.99 31.74
C ASN A 600 -11.24 -22.42 31.57
N GLN A 601 -10.97 -23.43 30.74
CA GLN A 601 -9.63 -23.91 30.45
C GLN A 601 -9.23 -23.66 29.00
N VAL A 602 -10.09 -24.06 28.06
CA VAL A 602 -9.95 -23.76 26.64
C VAL A 602 -11.34 -23.37 26.16
N PRO A 603 -11.62 -22.09 25.87
CA PRO A 603 -12.93 -21.63 25.42
C PRO A 603 -13.50 -22.44 24.24
N GLN A 604 -12.64 -22.87 23.32
CA GLN A 604 -13.03 -23.72 22.18
C GLN A 604 -13.47 -25.14 22.57
N GLY A 605 -13.23 -25.57 23.81
CA GLY A 605 -13.67 -26.85 24.36
C GLY A 605 -12.90 -28.10 23.90
N ARG A 606 -11.88 -27.93 23.04
CA ARG A 606 -11.10 -29.04 22.45
C ARG A 606 -9.62 -28.70 22.29
N MET A 607 -8.80 -29.73 22.12
CA MET A 607 -7.46 -29.58 21.55
C MET A 607 -7.50 -29.00 20.13
N GLY A 608 -6.39 -28.39 19.72
CA GLY A 608 -6.14 -28.08 18.32
C GLY A 608 -6.01 -29.35 17.47
N ASN A 609 -6.27 -29.24 16.18
CA ASN A 609 -6.19 -30.34 15.22
C ASN A 609 -5.32 -29.98 13.99
N VAL A 610 -5.16 -30.92 13.06
CA VAL A 610 -4.31 -30.72 11.86
C VAL A 610 -4.74 -29.52 11.00
N ASN A 611 -6.04 -29.20 10.94
CA ASN A 611 -6.53 -28.06 10.17
C ASN A 611 -6.17 -26.74 10.84
N ASP A 612 -6.21 -26.66 12.17
CA ASP A 612 -5.89 -25.44 12.90
C ASP A 612 -4.41 -25.04 12.68
N ILE A 613 -3.48 -26.00 12.79
CA ILE A 613 -2.05 -25.73 12.57
C ILE A 613 -1.68 -25.67 11.07
N GLY A 614 -2.34 -26.49 10.24
CA GLY A 614 -2.14 -26.52 8.80
C GLY A 614 -2.57 -25.22 8.14
N GLY A 615 -3.74 -24.69 8.48
CA GLY A 615 -4.24 -23.40 7.99
C GLY A 615 -3.32 -22.24 8.35
N LEU A 616 -2.85 -22.19 9.61
CA LEU A 616 -1.87 -21.19 10.05
C LEU A 616 -0.53 -21.32 9.30
N THR A 617 -0.05 -22.55 9.09
CA THR A 617 1.19 -22.80 8.35
C THR A 617 1.07 -22.33 6.91
N LEU A 618 -0.01 -22.72 6.21
CA LEU A 618 -0.26 -22.35 4.81
C LEU A 618 -0.43 -20.84 4.66
N PHE A 619 -1.04 -20.16 5.62
CA PHE A 619 -1.06 -18.70 5.67
C PHE A 619 0.36 -18.13 5.71
N LEU A 620 1.18 -18.57 6.67
CA LEU A 620 2.52 -18.03 6.92
C LEU A 620 3.51 -18.27 5.76
N VAL A 621 3.44 -19.43 5.10
CA VAL A 621 4.35 -19.79 3.98
C VAL A 621 3.80 -19.39 2.61
N GLY A 622 2.47 -19.26 2.49
CA GLY A 622 1.79 -18.85 1.27
C GLY A 622 1.92 -17.36 0.99
N LYS A 623 1.34 -16.92 -0.13
CA LYS A 623 1.31 -15.50 -0.51
C LYS A 623 0.56 -14.64 0.51
N GLY A 624 -0.48 -15.20 1.16
CA GLY A 624 -1.24 -14.47 2.17
C GLY A 624 -0.40 -13.97 3.35
N GLY A 625 0.66 -14.71 3.70
CA GLY A 625 1.58 -14.34 4.77
C GLY A 625 2.88 -13.70 4.28
N ALA A 626 3.07 -13.44 2.98
CA ALA A 626 4.32 -12.91 2.42
C ALA A 626 4.73 -11.55 3.05
N TYR A 627 3.73 -10.75 3.42
CA TYR A 627 3.91 -9.43 4.06
C TYR A 627 4.12 -9.50 5.59
N VAL A 628 4.16 -10.71 6.18
CA VAL A 628 4.27 -10.89 7.63
C VAL A 628 5.73 -11.16 8.02
N ASN A 629 6.26 -10.35 8.95
CA ASN A 629 7.58 -10.53 9.57
C ASN A 629 7.55 -10.12 11.04
N GLY A 630 8.17 -10.91 11.93
CA GLY A 630 8.23 -10.66 13.37
C GLY A 630 6.94 -10.96 14.14
N THR A 631 5.95 -11.61 13.53
CA THR A 631 4.71 -11.95 14.23
C THR A 631 4.93 -13.09 15.22
N VAL A 632 4.18 -13.07 16.33
CA VAL A 632 3.97 -14.25 17.16
C VAL A 632 2.50 -14.67 17.09
N GLN A 633 2.23 -15.82 16.48
CA GLN A 633 0.90 -16.33 16.24
C GLN A 633 0.55 -17.36 17.32
N VAL A 634 -0.47 -17.05 18.13
CA VAL A 634 -1.00 -17.98 19.13
C VAL A 634 -2.11 -18.80 18.49
N SER A 635 -2.05 -20.12 18.66
CA SER A 635 -3.12 -21.02 18.22
C SER A 635 -3.43 -22.00 19.35
N ASP A 636 -4.37 -21.64 20.22
CA ASP A 636 -4.56 -22.30 21.52
C ASP A 636 -6.02 -22.48 21.97
N GLY A 637 -6.97 -22.18 21.08
CA GLY A 637 -8.40 -22.26 21.38
C GLY A 637 -8.89 -21.25 22.40
N GLY A 638 -8.15 -20.16 22.64
CA GLY A 638 -8.48 -19.10 23.60
C GLY A 638 -7.95 -19.36 25.02
N ARG A 639 -7.07 -20.35 25.20
CA ARG A 639 -6.55 -20.75 26.52
C ARG A 639 -5.88 -19.59 27.26
N LEU A 640 -5.08 -18.78 26.59
CA LEU A 640 -4.43 -17.60 27.18
C LEU A 640 -5.42 -16.49 27.60
N ALA A 641 -6.66 -16.51 27.10
CA ALA A 641 -7.69 -15.56 27.54
C ALA A 641 -8.29 -15.92 28.91
N VAL A 642 -8.17 -17.19 29.34
CA VAL A 642 -8.79 -17.70 30.58
C VAL A 642 -7.76 -18.17 31.62
N PHE A 643 -6.54 -18.49 31.21
CA PHE A 643 -5.44 -18.77 32.12
C PHE A 643 -4.61 -17.52 32.44
N PRO A 644 -4.04 -17.41 33.66
CA PRO A 644 -3.07 -16.38 33.97
C PRO A 644 -1.87 -16.43 33.00
N GLY A 645 -1.75 -15.40 32.16
CA GLY A 645 -0.65 -15.26 31.21
C GLY A 645 -0.19 -13.81 31.04
N THR A 646 0.74 -13.61 30.12
CA THR A 646 1.21 -12.32 29.60
C THR A 646 0.80 -12.22 28.13
N TYR A 647 0.36 -11.03 27.70
CA TYR A 647 0.09 -10.73 26.29
C TYR A 647 1.31 -10.11 25.64
#